data_AF-A0A7R9KSN5-F1
#
_entry.id   AF-A0A7R9KSN5-F1
#
_cell.length_a   1.000
_cell.length_b   1.000
_cell.length_c   1.000
_cell.angle_alpha   90.00
_cell.angle_beta   90.00
_cell.angle_gamma   90.00
#
_symmetry.space_group_name_H-M   'P 1'
#
loop_
_entity.id
_entity.type
_entity.pdbx_description
1 polymer ?
#
loop_
_entity_poly.entity_id
_entity_poly.type
_entity_poly.pdbx_seq_one_letter_code
_entity_poly.pdbx_strand_id
1 'polypeptide(L)'
;MVNLANLLLITIIITIINYTQGSPKPITFINGGYRGITIAIHSDVPESDRLIANLQQLWRNGSQFLYRATSGRARFVELEVIIPHTWPMRDGYESVMGGGHYDGAHVRVAPTDRVKTNRPYTYQPRGCGQPGEYIQLTDGFLESLFDDKASERFDYPEKHLVHEWAHYRYGVFDEYSADGDPKYPAFYMENGTIYPTTCVKGIKGRQEDMEGKPCKIYAGGQVAPDCRFVPDPMDTNALASIMFMPHMKSIEKFCQNDTDDPRLRHNIYAPNKQNILCNYRSTWEVIESHRDFKNQDLDTLGQYCEPAIRLLRVDDRQSTRFALVLDVSGSMDDYGRRGRLHRAATRFVNDLILDGMELGIVQFSTDAEQLHPMVTVNDNTRQSLAAVIPTQSAGWTAIGKGLKLALDMLGSGASGVGSGRLQGSTIVLITDGEENQNEPKIEEIMPELLKAGVRVDSIALSNGSDPRLERIAMESGGKCFYMKDNDSATNTAMETAFMGFVSQQRDVEIQTVTIMNREVIIIGDKPVTKRVIIDEELGKNIRFSLHSKDTDSLTVKFKAPDGQTYDQTHDKYKKLSAFKYIEFSVEDSPVGVWEVYIGQHRPTPDTPVASLTVTSDPRPTGANQTRKHPVRVNAFFGDLEVRYPATALVYADVRKGPNAIIGARVVATVERPDTGADSQSPDVTVELWDDGVGADVTANDGIYTAAFTQFSGNGRYSVSAQVTNTSRTRMRTDWSISRFAPLSYAPPGGARRPAPGVSRQQRQQTSKSEFTVDDFVPTRGLPPTPGAVNTIQSVTVPAFTRAAQVGSFKLDNYGGPETDSIPPARVTDLQVLTIDDQ
;
A
#
# COMPACT_ATOMS: atom_id res chain seq x y z
N MET A 1 -51.09 -3.31 -35.69
CA MET A 1 -49.86 -4.13 -35.75
C MET A 1 -48.65 -3.24 -35.95
N VAL A 2 -48.35 -2.40 -34.96
CA VAL A 2 -47.11 -1.61 -34.87
C VAL A 2 -46.71 -1.62 -33.39
N ASN A 3 -45.46 -2.00 -33.13
CA ASN A 3 -44.67 -1.78 -31.91
C ASN A 3 -44.93 -2.59 -30.64
N LEU A 4 -44.91 -3.93 -30.75
CA LEU A 4 -44.32 -4.77 -29.69
C LEU A 4 -42.78 -4.88 -29.80
N ALA A 5 -42.19 -4.56 -30.95
CA ALA A 5 -40.74 -4.62 -31.16
C ALA A 5 -39.96 -3.52 -30.41
N ASN A 6 -40.53 -2.32 -30.24
CA ASN A 6 -39.86 -1.23 -29.52
C ASN A 6 -39.87 -1.39 -27.99
N LEU A 7 -40.80 -2.16 -27.42
CA LEU A 7 -40.80 -2.42 -25.98
C LEU A 7 -39.76 -3.48 -25.58
N LEU A 8 -39.49 -4.44 -26.49
CA LEU A 8 -38.42 -5.42 -26.33
C LEU A 8 -37.04 -4.80 -26.60
N LEU A 9 -36.92 -3.80 -27.48
CA LEU A 9 -35.65 -3.09 -27.69
C LEU A 9 -35.28 -2.18 -26.51
N ILE A 10 -36.25 -1.59 -25.81
CA ILE A 10 -36.00 -0.71 -24.64
C ILE A 10 -35.72 -1.54 -23.37
N THR A 11 -36.23 -2.77 -23.27
CA THR A 11 -35.88 -3.69 -22.17
C THR A 11 -34.57 -4.45 -22.39
N ILE A 12 -34.06 -4.52 -23.62
CA ILE A 12 -32.74 -5.11 -23.93
C ILE A 12 -31.59 -4.09 -23.79
N ILE A 13 -31.87 -2.78 -23.74
CA ILE A 13 -30.84 -1.73 -23.57
C ILE A 13 -30.56 -1.40 -22.09
N ILE A 14 -31.31 -1.95 -21.12
CA ILE A 14 -31.11 -1.69 -19.67
C ILE A 14 -30.44 -2.87 -18.92
N THR A 15 -30.15 -3.99 -19.56
CA THR A 15 -29.53 -5.19 -18.94
C THR A 15 -28.22 -5.59 -19.61
N ILE A 16 -27.29 -4.63 -19.76
CA ILE A 16 -25.86 -4.94 -19.95
C ILE A 16 -25.09 -4.23 -18.84
N ILE A 17 -25.30 -4.69 -17.60
CA ILE A 17 -24.36 -4.42 -16.51
C ILE A 17 -23.21 -5.39 -16.75
N ASN A 18 -22.10 -4.81 -17.18
CA ASN A 18 -20.88 -5.51 -17.51
C ASN A 18 -20.25 -6.08 -16.24
N TYR A 19 -20.29 -7.40 -16.13
CA TYR A 19 -19.72 -8.18 -15.04
C TYR A 19 -18.23 -8.41 -15.28
N THR A 20 -17.45 -7.97 -14.31
CA THR A 20 -16.02 -7.73 -14.41
C THR A 20 -15.45 -7.99 -13.04
N GLN A 21 -14.36 -8.71 -12.86
CA GLN A 21 -14.06 -9.29 -11.55
C GLN A 21 -12.60 -9.78 -11.59
N GLY A 22 -11.68 -9.24 -10.74
CA GLY A 22 -10.37 -9.75 -10.27
C GLY A 22 -9.23 -8.74 -10.27
N SER A 23 -8.43 -8.72 -9.18
CA SER A 23 -7.89 -7.48 -8.59
C SER A 23 -9.03 -6.51 -8.18
N PRO A 24 -8.79 -5.54 -7.30
CA PRO A 24 -9.73 -4.44 -7.16
C PRO A 24 -9.85 -3.82 -8.56
N LYS A 25 -11.06 -3.70 -9.08
CA LYS A 25 -11.24 -2.88 -10.27
C LYS A 25 -10.77 -1.48 -9.92
N PRO A 26 -10.04 -0.78 -10.80
CA PRO A 26 -9.78 0.62 -10.55
C PRO A 26 -11.11 1.35 -10.34
N ILE A 27 -11.19 2.13 -9.26
CA ILE A 27 -12.42 2.86 -8.93
C ILE A 27 -12.68 3.88 -10.04
N THR A 28 -13.77 3.68 -10.75
CA THR A 28 -14.25 4.59 -11.78
C THR A 28 -15.24 5.58 -11.20
N PHE A 29 -15.20 6.81 -11.69
CA PHE A 29 -16.10 7.89 -11.30
C PHE A 29 -16.83 8.42 -12.52
N ILE A 30 -18.11 8.05 -12.66
CA ILE A 30 -18.93 8.36 -13.83
C ILE A 30 -20.25 8.98 -13.35
N ASN A 31 -20.60 10.16 -13.89
CA ASN A 31 -21.85 10.87 -13.59
C ASN A 31 -22.13 11.01 -12.08
N GLY A 32 -21.07 11.36 -11.32
CA GLY A 32 -21.13 11.50 -9.86
C GLY A 32 -21.20 10.17 -9.09
N GLY A 33 -20.92 9.04 -9.73
CA GLY A 33 -21.05 7.71 -9.12
C GLY A 33 -19.75 6.93 -9.09
N TYR A 34 -19.35 6.50 -7.89
CA TYR A 34 -18.23 5.57 -7.68
C TYR A 34 -18.63 4.12 -7.96
N ARG A 35 -17.84 3.43 -8.78
CA ARG A 35 -18.04 2.02 -9.15
C ARG A 35 -16.75 1.22 -9.02
N GLY A 36 -16.88 -0.09 -8.83
CA GLY A 36 -15.74 -0.99 -8.69
C GLY A 36 -15.08 -0.95 -7.31
N ILE A 37 -15.81 -0.54 -6.27
CA ILE A 37 -15.29 -0.56 -4.90
C ILE A 37 -15.25 -2.02 -4.43
N THR A 38 -14.13 -2.44 -3.83
CA THR A 38 -13.91 -3.82 -3.41
C THR A 38 -13.69 -3.82 -1.91
N ILE A 39 -14.48 -4.60 -1.20
CA ILE A 39 -14.44 -4.76 0.25
C ILE A 39 -14.11 -6.23 0.52
N ALA A 40 -12.98 -6.54 1.13
CA ALA A 40 -12.60 -7.92 1.41
C ALA A 40 -12.65 -8.25 2.90
N ILE A 41 -13.23 -9.40 3.22
CA ILE A 41 -13.29 -9.96 4.58
C ILE A 41 -12.14 -10.95 4.74
N HIS A 42 -11.35 -10.77 5.80
CA HIS A 42 -10.20 -11.63 6.10
C HIS A 42 -10.65 -13.06 6.43
N SER A 43 -9.85 -14.08 6.08
CA SER A 43 -10.18 -15.51 6.28
C SER A 43 -10.52 -15.90 7.71
N ASP A 44 -9.90 -15.20 8.66
CA ASP A 44 -10.02 -15.48 10.10
C ASP A 44 -11.19 -14.75 10.77
N VAL A 45 -11.94 -13.92 10.01
CA VAL A 45 -13.19 -13.35 10.51
C VAL A 45 -14.26 -14.46 10.51
N PRO A 46 -14.89 -14.76 11.66
CA PRO A 46 -15.96 -15.75 11.72
C PRO A 46 -17.18 -15.37 10.87
N GLU A 47 -17.87 -16.38 10.36
CA GLU A 47 -19.11 -16.16 9.60
C GLU A 47 -20.20 -15.51 10.46
N SER A 48 -20.80 -14.43 9.94
CA SER A 48 -21.83 -13.66 10.64
C SER A 48 -22.77 -12.98 9.65
N ASP A 49 -24.04 -13.41 9.65
CA ASP A 49 -25.10 -12.81 8.80
C ASP A 49 -25.34 -11.34 9.19
N ARG A 50 -25.22 -11.04 10.49
CA ARG A 50 -25.33 -9.68 11.01
C ARG A 50 -24.22 -8.78 10.47
N LEU A 51 -23.00 -9.28 10.38
CA LEU A 51 -21.86 -8.53 9.82
C LEU A 51 -22.14 -8.11 8.39
N ILE A 52 -22.61 -9.03 7.53
CA ILE A 52 -22.94 -8.71 6.12
C ILE A 52 -24.08 -7.70 6.02
N ALA A 53 -25.16 -7.89 6.79
CA ALA A 53 -26.30 -6.96 6.78
C ALA A 53 -25.88 -5.55 7.23
N ASN A 54 -25.09 -5.46 8.31
CA ASN A 54 -24.59 -4.20 8.84
C ASN A 54 -23.62 -3.51 7.88
N LEU A 55 -22.74 -4.27 7.22
CA LEU A 55 -21.86 -3.77 6.18
C LEU A 55 -22.67 -3.16 5.03
N GLN A 56 -23.67 -3.88 4.52
CA GLN A 56 -24.54 -3.37 3.44
C GLN A 56 -25.25 -2.08 3.85
N GLN A 57 -25.80 -2.03 5.07
CA GLN A 57 -26.50 -0.85 5.56
C GLN A 57 -25.56 0.35 5.76
N LEU A 58 -24.35 0.12 6.28
CA LEU A 58 -23.34 1.16 6.45
C LEU A 58 -23.02 1.85 5.12
N TRP A 59 -22.83 1.08 4.05
CA TRP A 59 -22.52 1.63 2.73
C TRP A 59 -23.71 2.33 2.07
N ARG A 60 -24.95 1.86 2.28
CA ARG A 60 -26.16 2.57 1.84
C ARG A 60 -26.29 3.93 2.53
N ASN A 61 -26.19 3.95 3.87
CA ASN A 61 -26.26 5.19 4.64
C ASN A 61 -25.09 6.13 4.31
N GLY A 62 -23.89 5.59 4.17
CA GLY A 62 -22.69 6.33 3.76
C GLY A 62 -22.83 6.94 2.38
N SER A 63 -23.41 6.22 1.41
CA SER A 63 -23.69 6.75 0.07
C SER A 63 -24.64 7.95 0.12
N GLN A 64 -25.72 7.85 0.91
CA GLN A 64 -26.66 8.94 1.09
C GLN A 64 -26.00 10.15 1.78
N PHE A 65 -25.17 9.91 2.79
CA PHE A 65 -24.44 10.98 3.48
C PHE A 65 -23.42 11.65 2.56
N LEU A 66 -22.61 10.89 1.81
CA LEU A 66 -21.64 11.41 0.84
C LEU A 66 -22.33 12.29 -0.21
N TYR A 67 -23.48 11.85 -0.73
CA TYR A 67 -24.27 12.62 -1.69
C TYR A 67 -24.71 13.97 -1.11
N ARG A 68 -25.19 14.01 0.13
CA ARG A 68 -25.53 15.29 0.79
C ARG A 68 -24.30 16.14 1.08
N ALA A 69 -23.24 15.54 1.60
CA ALA A 69 -22.00 16.21 1.98
C ALA A 69 -21.33 16.91 0.79
N THR A 70 -21.41 16.29 -0.38
CA THR A 70 -20.85 16.81 -1.65
C THR A 70 -21.85 17.64 -2.46
N SER A 71 -22.99 18.02 -1.88
CA SER A 71 -24.05 18.80 -2.56
C SER A 71 -24.57 18.14 -3.85
N GLY A 72 -24.70 16.82 -3.84
CA GLY A 72 -25.22 16.01 -4.95
C GLY A 72 -24.17 15.56 -5.96
N ARG A 73 -22.88 15.85 -5.74
CA ARG A 73 -21.81 15.62 -6.72
C ARG A 73 -21.22 14.21 -6.70
N ALA A 74 -21.34 13.46 -5.60
CA ALA A 74 -20.75 12.12 -5.48
C ALA A 74 -21.62 11.12 -4.69
N ARG A 75 -21.65 9.85 -5.11
CA ARG A 75 -22.32 8.74 -4.39
C ARG A 75 -21.66 7.40 -4.69
N PHE A 76 -21.92 6.38 -3.88
CA PHE A 76 -21.54 5.00 -4.17
C PHE A 76 -22.61 4.34 -5.03
N VAL A 77 -22.19 3.65 -6.11
CA VAL A 77 -23.10 3.01 -7.08
C VAL A 77 -22.88 1.50 -7.17
N GLU A 78 -21.64 1.02 -7.17
CA GLU A 78 -21.33 -0.41 -7.33
C GLU A 78 -20.21 -0.85 -6.39
N LEU A 79 -20.50 -1.86 -5.56
CA LEU A 79 -19.58 -2.46 -4.60
C LEU A 79 -19.57 -3.99 -4.72
N GLU A 80 -18.39 -4.55 -4.49
CA GLU A 80 -18.12 -5.98 -4.49
C GLU A 80 -17.54 -6.39 -3.13
N VAL A 81 -18.25 -7.25 -2.41
CA VAL A 81 -17.81 -7.77 -1.11
C VAL A 81 -17.21 -9.15 -1.32
N ILE A 82 -15.90 -9.30 -1.08
CA ILE A 82 -15.19 -10.57 -1.14
C ILE A 82 -15.33 -11.28 0.20
N ILE A 83 -15.99 -12.43 0.14
CA ILE A 83 -16.21 -13.37 1.24
C ILE A 83 -15.10 -14.43 1.19
N PRO A 84 -14.42 -14.72 2.31
CA PRO A 84 -13.30 -15.63 2.33
C PRO A 84 -13.72 -17.08 2.04
N HIS A 85 -12.77 -17.88 1.57
CA HIS A 85 -12.96 -19.31 1.28
C HIS A 85 -13.35 -20.13 2.53
N THR A 86 -12.98 -19.66 3.72
CA THR A 86 -13.32 -20.25 5.02
C THR A 86 -14.81 -20.23 5.33
N TRP A 87 -15.59 -19.36 4.68
CA TRP A 87 -17.04 -19.33 4.81
C TRP A 87 -17.70 -20.31 3.83
N PRO A 88 -18.77 -21.00 4.24
CA PRO A 88 -19.51 -21.89 3.35
C PRO A 88 -20.18 -21.11 2.21
N MET A 89 -20.33 -21.77 1.05
CA MET A 89 -21.11 -21.24 -0.06
C MET A 89 -22.59 -21.17 0.32
N ARG A 90 -23.26 -20.04 0.03
CA ARG A 90 -24.70 -19.81 0.31
C ARG A 90 -25.41 -19.24 -0.92
N ASP A 91 -26.74 -19.32 -0.91
CA ASP A 91 -27.58 -18.66 -1.91
C ASP A 91 -27.36 -17.15 -1.88
N GLY A 92 -27.18 -16.54 -3.06
CA GLY A 92 -26.85 -15.12 -3.20
C GLY A 92 -25.35 -14.82 -3.17
N TYR A 93 -24.49 -15.79 -2.85
CA TYR A 93 -23.05 -15.67 -3.08
C TYR A 93 -22.71 -16.07 -4.52
N GLU A 94 -21.85 -15.28 -5.14
CA GLU A 94 -21.30 -15.56 -6.44
C GLU A 94 -19.90 -16.18 -6.25
N SER A 95 -19.61 -17.33 -6.86
CA SER A 95 -18.28 -17.95 -6.75
C SER A 95 -17.25 -17.23 -7.63
N VAL A 96 -16.03 -17.06 -7.11
CA VAL A 96 -14.88 -16.40 -7.78
C VAL A 96 -13.56 -17.17 -7.55
N MET A 97 -12.64 -17.11 -8.52
CA MET A 97 -11.34 -17.80 -8.46
C MET A 97 -10.28 -17.01 -7.67
N GLY A 98 -9.23 -17.71 -7.23
CA GLY A 98 -7.95 -17.14 -6.82
C GLY A 98 -7.83 -16.74 -5.35
N GLY A 99 -6.61 -16.38 -4.94
CA GLY A 99 -6.27 -15.86 -3.61
C GLY A 99 -5.73 -14.43 -3.68
N GLY A 100 -5.43 -13.81 -2.53
CA GLY A 100 -4.82 -12.47 -2.49
C GLY A 100 -5.77 -11.29 -2.74
N HIS A 101 -7.08 -11.53 -2.74
CA HIS A 101 -8.09 -10.47 -2.87
C HIS A 101 -8.10 -9.50 -1.67
N TYR A 102 -7.70 -9.97 -0.49
CA TYR A 102 -7.73 -9.16 0.74
C TYR A 102 -6.74 -8.00 0.70
N ASP A 103 -5.48 -8.29 0.38
CA ASP A 103 -4.43 -7.28 0.35
C ASP A 103 -4.60 -6.29 -0.81
N GLY A 104 -5.25 -6.69 -1.90
CA GLY A 104 -5.61 -5.76 -2.96
C GLY A 104 -6.74 -4.79 -2.56
N ALA A 105 -7.69 -5.22 -1.72
CA ALA A 105 -8.96 -4.54 -1.57
C ALA A 105 -8.84 -3.09 -1.06
N HIS A 106 -9.69 -2.22 -1.62
CA HIS A 106 -9.83 -0.82 -1.20
C HIS A 106 -10.28 -0.70 0.25
N VAL A 107 -11.14 -1.63 0.70
CA VAL A 107 -11.60 -1.71 2.09
C VAL A 107 -11.39 -3.12 2.61
N ARG A 108 -10.79 -3.23 3.80
CA ARG A 108 -10.41 -4.50 4.42
C ARG A 108 -11.15 -4.66 5.74
N VAL A 109 -11.77 -5.82 5.95
CA VAL A 109 -12.43 -6.17 7.22
C VAL A 109 -11.53 -7.18 7.94
N ALA A 110 -10.89 -6.76 9.03
CA ALA A 110 -10.01 -7.61 9.83
C ALA A 110 -10.72 -8.11 11.10
N PRO A 111 -10.25 -9.22 11.70
CA PRO A 111 -10.64 -9.63 13.03
C PRO A 111 -10.26 -8.57 14.08
N THR A 112 -11.11 -8.41 15.10
CA THR A 112 -10.94 -7.44 16.20
C THR A 112 -9.62 -7.63 16.96
N ASP A 113 -9.15 -8.87 17.10
CA ASP A 113 -7.89 -9.17 17.80
C ASP A 113 -6.63 -8.83 16.99
N ARG A 114 -6.77 -8.58 15.68
CA ARG A 114 -5.67 -8.21 14.77
C ARG A 114 -5.46 -6.71 14.62
N VAL A 115 -6.31 -5.92 15.24
CA VAL A 115 -6.34 -4.45 15.14
C VAL A 115 -6.42 -3.88 16.53
N LYS A 116 -5.71 -2.79 16.78
CA LYS A 116 -5.68 -2.20 18.14
C LYS A 116 -6.99 -1.51 18.53
N THR A 117 -7.83 -1.21 17.55
CA THR A 117 -9.06 -0.45 17.70
C THR A 117 -10.15 -1.02 16.80
N ASN A 118 -11.38 -1.00 17.29
CA ASN A 118 -12.58 -1.27 16.50
C ASN A 118 -13.10 -0.03 15.78
N ARG A 119 -12.32 1.04 15.67
CA ARG A 119 -12.70 2.20 14.89
C ARG A 119 -12.15 2.09 13.47
N PRO A 120 -12.96 2.46 12.46
CA PRO A 120 -12.47 2.61 11.09
C PRO A 120 -11.26 3.53 11.04
N TYR A 121 -10.32 3.25 10.14
CA TYR A 121 -9.23 4.15 9.82
C TYR A 121 -8.76 3.93 8.38
N THR A 122 -8.09 4.91 7.81
CA THR A 122 -7.46 4.83 6.50
C THR A 122 -5.96 4.78 6.66
N TYR A 123 -5.32 3.84 5.96
CA TYR A 123 -3.87 3.84 5.85
C TYR A 123 -3.45 4.83 4.74
N GLN A 124 -2.99 6.02 5.15
CA GLN A 124 -2.66 7.15 4.26
C GLN A 124 -1.20 7.61 4.48
N PRO A 125 -0.20 6.90 3.91
CA PRO A 125 1.21 7.26 4.03
C PRO A 125 1.60 8.51 3.21
N ARG A 126 0.80 8.86 2.18
CA ARG A 126 1.14 9.90 1.20
C ARG A 126 0.71 11.30 1.66
N GLY A 127 1.24 12.31 0.96
CA GLY A 127 0.97 13.72 1.22
C GLY A 127 -0.43 14.21 0.79
N CYS A 128 -0.65 15.52 0.88
CA CYS A 128 -1.94 16.13 0.56
C CYS A 128 -2.38 15.89 -0.88
N GLY A 129 -3.66 15.53 -1.08
CA GLY A 129 -4.26 15.32 -2.39
C GLY A 129 -3.91 13.96 -3.00
N GLN A 130 -3.08 13.16 -2.33
CA GLN A 130 -2.68 11.82 -2.76
C GLN A 130 -3.54 10.76 -2.07
N PRO A 131 -4.07 9.77 -2.80
CA PRO A 131 -4.95 8.76 -2.23
C PRO A 131 -4.23 7.90 -1.19
N GLY A 132 -4.98 7.46 -0.18
CA GLY A 132 -4.55 6.42 0.76
C GLY A 132 -4.50 5.04 0.09
N GLU A 133 -3.92 4.07 0.81
CA GLU A 133 -3.72 2.70 0.32
C GLU A 133 -4.98 1.84 0.51
N TYR A 134 -5.59 1.87 1.71
CA TYR A 134 -6.81 1.13 2.02
C TYR A 134 -7.53 1.68 3.26
N ILE A 135 -8.83 1.41 3.35
CA ILE A 135 -9.63 1.62 4.56
C ILE A 135 -9.68 0.32 5.36
N GLN A 136 -9.40 0.38 6.65
CA GLN A 136 -9.52 -0.73 7.58
C GLN A 136 -10.82 -0.62 8.38
N LEU A 137 -11.62 -1.69 8.31
CA LEU A 137 -12.76 -1.96 9.18
C LEU A 137 -12.48 -3.22 10.03
N THR A 138 -13.29 -3.44 11.05
CA THR A 138 -13.17 -4.63 11.91
C THR A 138 -14.50 -5.37 12.00
N ASP A 139 -14.45 -6.67 12.24
CA ASP A 139 -15.66 -7.45 12.54
C ASP A 139 -16.37 -6.89 13.79
N GLY A 140 -15.64 -6.54 14.84
CA GLY A 140 -16.19 -5.96 16.06
C GLY A 140 -16.87 -4.61 15.83
N PHE A 141 -16.32 -3.77 14.94
CA PHE A 141 -16.99 -2.55 14.48
C PHE A 141 -18.33 -2.91 13.84
N LEU A 142 -18.30 -3.73 12.80
CA LEU A 142 -19.47 -4.07 11.98
C LEU A 142 -20.55 -4.80 12.78
N GLU A 143 -20.17 -5.75 13.63
CA GLU A 143 -21.11 -6.51 14.46
C GLU A 143 -21.77 -5.66 15.53
N SER A 144 -21.09 -4.62 16.02
CA SER A 144 -21.67 -3.71 17.00
C SER A 144 -22.46 -2.55 16.38
N LEU A 145 -22.49 -2.44 15.05
CA LEU A 145 -23.37 -1.50 14.38
C LEU A 145 -24.84 -1.89 14.60
N PHE A 146 -25.68 -0.86 14.70
CA PHE A 146 -27.14 -0.93 14.72
C PHE A 146 -27.79 -1.82 15.80
N ASP A 147 -27.11 -2.15 16.90
CA ASP A 147 -27.82 -2.54 18.14
C ASP A 147 -28.25 -1.33 18.97
N ASP A 148 -29.06 -1.58 20.00
CA ASP A 148 -29.58 -0.59 20.94
C ASP A 148 -28.48 0.23 21.65
N LYS A 149 -27.21 -0.21 21.60
CA LYS A 149 -26.04 0.47 22.19
C LYS A 149 -25.05 0.97 21.13
N ALA A 150 -25.39 0.91 19.84
CA ALA A 150 -24.50 1.30 18.75
C ALA A 150 -24.29 2.82 18.73
N SER A 151 -25.37 3.58 18.96
CA SER A 151 -25.33 5.04 19.09
C SER A 151 -24.52 5.51 20.30
N GLU A 152 -24.41 4.69 21.36
CA GLU A 152 -23.55 5.00 22.52
C GLU A 152 -22.06 4.72 22.25
N ARG A 153 -21.73 3.93 21.21
CA ARG A 153 -20.36 3.46 20.92
C ARG A 153 -19.69 4.16 19.73
N PHE A 154 -20.46 4.47 18.68
CA PHE A 154 -19.91 4.97 17.41
C PHE A 154 -20.66 6.19 16.85
N ASP A 155 -21.62 6.74 17.60
CA ASP A 155 -22.41 7.92 17.24
C ASP A 155 -23.10 7.80 15.86
N TYR A 156 -22.42 8.22 14.79
CA TYR A 156 -22.89 8.24 13.39
C TYR A 156 -21.95 7.46 12.45
N PRO A 157 -22.12 6.13 12.33
CA PRO A 157 -21.22 5.26 11.55
C PRO A 157 -21.04 5.68 10.09
N GLU A 158 -22.09 6.19 9.45
CA GLU A 158 -22.04 6.68 8.07
C GLU A 158 -21.12 7.89 7.88
N LYS A 159 -20.98 8.74 8.91
CA LYS A 159 -20.08 9.89 8.89
C LYS A 159 -18.62 9.44 9.02
N HIS A 160 -18.36 8.43 9.86
CA HIS A 160 -17.05 7.79 9.96
C HIS A 160 -16.64 7.13 8.64
N LEU A 161 -17.55 6.43 7.95
CA LEU A 161 -17.26 5.87 6.63
C LEU A 161 -16.86 6.96 5.62
N VAL A 162 -17.59 8.08 5.58
CA VAL A 162 -17.28 9.18 4.65
C VAL A 162 -16.01 9.95 5.03
N HIS A 163 -15.71 10.06 6.34
CA HIS A 163 -14.46 10.59 6.85
C HIS A 163 -13.26 9.76 6.35
N GLU A 164 -13.32 8.43 6.53
CA GLU A 164 -12.26 7.53 6.03
C GLU A 164 -12.21 7.48 4.50
N TRP A 165 -13.37 7.52 3.83
CA TRP A 165 -13.40 7.63 2.37
C TRP A 165 -12.69 8.89 1.87
N ALA A 166 -12.79 10.02 2.60
CA ALA A 166 -12.14 11.25 2.21
C ALA A 166 -10.61 11.16 2.33
N HIS A 167 -10.09 10.55 3.41
CA HIS A 167 -8.68 10.21 3.52
C HIS A 167 -8.23 9.31 2.37
N TYR A 168 -8.98 8.25 2.10
CA TYR A 168 -8.64 7.23 1.12
C TYR A 168 -8.65 7.77 -0.32
N ARG A 169 -9.74 8.42 -0.74
CA ARG A 169 -9.94 8.81 -2.14
C ARG A 169 -9.30 10.15 -2.48
N TYR A 170 -9.34 11.12 -1.56
CA TYR A 170 -8.97 12.51 -1.85
C TYR A 170 -7.65 12.93 -1.22
N GLY A 171 -7.12 12.17 -0.26
CA GLY A 171 -5.85 12.52 0.39
C GLY A 171 -5.93 13.76 1.27
N VAL A 172 -7.09 14.00 1.91
CA VAL A 172 -7.24 15.05 2.93
C VAL A 172 -6.78 14.54 4.30
N PHE A 173 -6.61 15.43 5.27
CA PHE A 173 -6.19 15.10 6.63
C PHE A 173 -7.19 15.57 7.68
N ASP A 174 -7.00 15.08 8.90
CA ASP A 174 -7.75 15.50 10.07
C ASP A 174 -7.58 16.99 10.35
N GLU A 175 -8.70 17.63 10.71
CA GLU A 175 -8.76 19.05 11.10
C GLU A 175 -8.78 19.22 12.63
N TYR A 176 -8.55 18.13 13.38
CA TYR A 176 -8.36 18.09 14.84
C TYR A 176 -6.93 17.69 15.22
N SER A 177 -6.54 18.04 16.44
CA SER A 177 -5.28 17.62 17.06
C SER A 177 -5.36 16.17 17.55
N ALA A 178 -4.27 15.43 17.44
CA ALA A 178 -4.11 14.20 18.21
C ALA A 178 -3.72 14.54 19.66
N ASP A 179 -4.25 13.80 20.62
CA ASP A 179 -3.94 14.04 22.04
C ASP A 179 -2.44 14.02 22.30
N GLY A 180 -1.90 15.06 22.94
CA GLY A 180 -0.48 15.14 23.25
C GLY A 180 0.45 15.46 22.09
N ASP A 181 -0.06 15.77 20.88
CA ASP A 181 0.78 16.07 19.71
C ASP A 181 1.28 17.53 19.75
N PRO A 182 2.58 17.77 19.98
CA PRO A 182 3.12 19.13 20.04
C PRO A 182 3.18 19.81 18.67
N LYS A 183 3.15 19.02 17.56
CA LYS A 183 3.18 19.55 16.18
C LYS A 183 1.79 20.05 15.77
N TYR A 184 0.74 19.39 16.24
CA TYR A 184 -0.66 19.74 15.97
C TYR A 184 -1.40 19.99 17.29
N PRO A 185 -1.16 21.12 17.98
CA PRO A 185 -1.68 21.36 19.32
C PRO A 185 -3.22 21.51 19.31
N ALA A 186 -3.88 21.10 20.39
CA ALA A 186 -5.33 21.21 20.54
C ALA A 186 -5.84 22.66 20.66
N PHE A 187 -4.96 23.57 21.07
CA PHE A 187 -5.25 24.99 21.22
C PHE A 187 -4.11 25.82 20.64
N TYR A 188 -4.45 26.99 20.11
CA TYR A 188 -3.48 27.96 19.60
C TYR A 188 -3.87 29.38 20.02
N MET A 189 -2.90 30.29 20.06
CA MET A 189 -3.12 31.68 20.46
C MET A 189 -3.07 32.61 19.27
N GLU A 190 -4.05 33.52 19.17
CA GLU A 190 -4.16 34.55 18.14
C GLU A 190 -4.54 35.88 18.83
N ASN A 191 -3.68 36.89 18.72
CA ASN A 191 -3.89 38.23 19.31
C ASN A 191 -4.25 38.23 20.81
N GLY A 192 -3.69 37.29 21.58
CA GLY A 192 -3.93 37.16 23.03
C GLY A 192 -5.16 36.35 23.41
N THR A 193 -5.96 35.90 22.43
CA THR A 193 -7.08 34.97 22.62
C THR A 193 -6.66 33.56 22.27
N ILE A 194 -7.12 32.58 23.04
CA ILE A 194 -6.84 31.16 22.84
C ILE A 194 -8.03 30.52 22.14
N TYR A 195 -7.77 29.88 21.00
CA TYR A 195 -8.75 29.19 20.18
C TYR A 195 -8.49 27.68 20.20
N PRO A 196 -9.54 26.85 20.21
CA PRO A 196 -9.39 25.44 19.88
C PRO A 196 -8.97 25.28 18.41
N THR A 197 -8.13 24.30 18.13
CA THR A 197 -7.71 23.95 16.77
C THR A 197 -8.86 23.25 16.04
N THR A 198 -9.63 24.04 15.29
CA THR A 198 -10.82 23.58 14.56
C THR A 198 -10.87 24.19 13.16
N CYS A 199 -11.53 23.51 12.21
CA CYS A 199 -11.76 24.06 10.87
C CYS A 199 -12.67 25.29 10.89
N VAL A 200 -13.69 25.32 11.75
CA VAL A 200 -14.64 26.46 11.84
C VAL A 200 -14.51 27.12 13.21
N LYS A 201 -14.40 28.45 13.23
CA LYS A 201 -14.43 29.24 14.48
C LYS A 201 -15.85 29.31 15.05
N GLY A 202 -15.99 29.45 16.37
CA GLY A 202 -17.29 29.65 17.01
C GLY A 202 -17.96 28.36 17.52
N ILE A 203 -17.33 27.20 17.35
CA ILE A 203 -17.78 25.94 17.97
C ILE A 203 -17.62 26.07 19.48
N LYS A 204 -18.72 25.90 20.22
CA LYS A 204 -18.70 26.00 21.67
C LYS A 204 -18.29 24.67 22.28
N GLY A 205 -17.49 24.72 23.33
CA GLY A 205 -17.07 23.56 24.08
C GLY A 205 -16.38 23.92 25.39
N ARG A 206 -15.66 22.95 25.94
CA ARG A 206 -14.89 23.09 27.18
C ARG A 206 -13.48 22.55 26.98
N GLN A 207 -12.56 23.03 27.80
CA GLN A 207 -11.20 22.50 27.89
C GLN A 207 -11.14 21.46 29.00
N GLU A 208 -10.38 20.39 28.78
CA GLU A 208 -9.99 19.47 29.85
C GLU A 208 -8.65 18.80 29.52
N ASP A 209 -7.92 18.38 30.54
CA ASP A 209 -6.78 17.48 30.41
C ASP A 209 -7.24 16.01 30.25
N MET A 210 -6.29 15.10 30.02
CA MET A 210 -6.55 13.66 29.86
C MET A 210 -7.22 13.01 31.10
N GLU A 211 -7.14 13.63 32.27
CA GLU A 211 -7.83 13.18 33.49
C GLU A 211 -9.18 13.89 33.75
N GLY A 212 -9.63 14.75 32.82
CA GLY A 212 -10.87 15.51 32.94
C GLY A 212 -10.78 16.71 33.89
N LYS A 213 -9.58 17.19 34.21
CA LYS A 213 -9.35 18.39 35.03
C LYS A 213 -9.11 19.61 34.13
N PRO A 214 -9.13 20.83 34.69
CA PRO A 214 -8.80 22.02 33.93
C PRO A 214 -7.36 21.97 33.39
N CYS A 215 -7.25 22.26 32.10
CA CYS A 215 -6.03 22.44 31.35
C CYS A 215 -5.05 23.41 31.99
N LYS A 216 -3.77 23.11 31.80
CA LYS A 216 -2.67 23.97 32.24
C LYS A 216 -2.17 24.84 31.09
N ILE A 217 -1.60 25.99 31.45
CA ILE A 217 -0.94 26.91 30.52
C ILE A 217 0.44 27.31 31.06
N TYR A 218 1.43 27.35 30.18
CA TYR A 218 2.80 27.77 30.51
C TYR A 218 2.93 29.30 30.48
N ALA A 219 3.98 29.82 31.12
CA ALA A 219 4.23 31.27 31.22
C ALA A 219 4.35 32.00 29.86
N GLY A 220 4.61 31.27 28.77
CA GLY A 220 4.64 31.79 27.39
C GLY A 220 3.31 31.73 26.63
N GLY A 221 2.20 31.38 27.28
CA GLY A 221 0.87 31.31 26.64
C GLY A 221 0.59 29.99 25.91
N GLN A 222 1.53 29.05 25.91
CA GLN A 222 1.34 27.72 25.34
C GLN A 222 0.49 26.85 26.28
N VAL A 223 -0.61 26.30 25.75
CA VAL A 223 -1.45 25.32 26.46
C VAL A 223 -0.70 23.99 26.57
N ALA A 224 -0.84 23.31 27.70
CA ALA A 224 -0.17 22.04 27.93
C ALA A 224 -0.61 20.97 26.91
N PRO A 225 0.30 20.10 26.41
CA PRO A 225 -0.06 19.17 25.33
C PRO A 225 -1.06 18.08 25.74
N ASP A 226 -1.20 17.79 27.04
CA ASP A 226 -2.18 16.87 27.61
C ASP A 226 -3.62 17.43 27.61
N CYS A 227 -3.82 18.61 27.01
CA CYS A 227 -5.12 19.23 26.86
C CYS A 227 -5.86 18.84 25.59
N ARG A 228 -7.19 18.77 25.72
CA ARG A 228 -8.11 18.60 24.60
C ARG A 228 -9.28 19.55 24.66
N PHE A 229 -9.83 19.85 23.49
CA PHE A 229 -11.08 20.57 23.34
C PHE A 229 -12.25 19.58 23.23
N VAL A 230 -13.23 19.73 24.11
CA VAL A 230 -14.45 18.91 24.10
C VAL A 230 -15.61 19.76 23.61
N PRO A 231 -16.14 19.51 22.41
CA PRO A 231 -17.27 20.25 21.86
C PRO A 231 -18.52 20.01 22.70
N ASP A 232 -19.42 20.99 22.73
CA ASP A 232 -20.77 20.80 23.23
C ASP A 232 -21.60 20.01 22.21
N PRO A 233 -22.07 18.79 22.52
CA PRO A 233 -22.80 17.97 21.56
C PRO A 233 -24.16 18.57 21.18
N MET A 234 -24.66 19.55 21.94
CA MET A 234 -25.90 20.27 21.66
C MET A 234 -25.66 21.52 20.79
N ASP A 235 -24.40 21.85 20.47
CA ASP A 235 -24.10 22.99 19.61
C ASP A 235 -24.50 22.71 18.15
N THR A 236 -25.47 23.47 17.67
CA THR A 236 -25.99 23.38 16.31
C THR A 236 -25.28 24.34 15.34
N ASN A 237 -24.32 25.13 15.83
CA ASN A 237 -23.55 26.07 15.00
C ASN A 237 -22.40 25.41 14.23
N ALA A 238 -22.07 24.14 14.50
CA ALA A 238 -21.05 23.39 13.77
C ALA A 238 -21.68 22.61 12.59
N LEU A 239 -21.62 23.16 11.37
CA LEU A 239 -22.09 22.47 10.15
C LEU A 239 -20.94 21.73 9.43
N ALA A 240 -19.71 22.25 9.58
CA ALA A 240 -18.47 21.62 9.17
C ALA A 240 -17.51 21.47 10.38
N SER A 241 -16.61 20.50 10.37
CA SER A 241 -16.25 19.62 9.25
C SER A 241 -16.36 18.14 9.57
N ILE A 242 -16.68 17.35 8.54
CA ILE A 242 -16.58 15.87 8.58
C ILE A 242 -15.17 15.42 8.98
N MET A 243 -14.12 16.18 8.62
CA MET A 243 -12.73 15.88 8.97
C MET A 243 -12.34 16.37 10.38
N PHE A 244 -13.27 16.97 11.12
CA PHE A 244 -13.06 17.42 12.48
C PHE A 244 -13.78 16.53 13.49
N MET A 245 -15.11 16.43 13.41
CA MET A 245 -15.93 15.78 14.43
C MET A 245 -17.11 15.02 13.83
N PRO A 246 -16.88 13.86 13.17
CA PRO A 246 -17.95 13.07 12.58
C PRO A 246 -18.97 12.55 13.61
N HIS A 247 -18.70 12.64 14.91
CA HIS A 247 -19.63 12.25 15.98
C HIS A 247 -20.71 13.30 16.29
N MET A 248 -20.56 14.55 15.85
CA MET A 248 -21.56 15.59 16.10
C MET A 248 -22.74 15.46 15.13
N LYS A 249 -23.98 15.56 15.64
CA LYS A 249 -25.20 15.44 14.82
C LYS A 249 -25.28 16.51 13.73
N SER A 250 -24.91 17.74 14.07
CA SER A 250 -25.01 18.94 13.24
C SER A 250 -24.05 18.95 12.03
N ILE A 251 -23.01 18.11 12.03
CA ILE A 251 -22.02 18.07 10.95
C ILE A 251 -22.62 17.41 9.70
N GLU A 252 -22.66 18.16 8.60
CA GLU A 252 -23.20 17.69 7.31
C GLU A 252 -22.29 17.97 6.12
N LYS A 253 -21.23 18.78 6.28
CA LYS A 253 -20.37 19.26 5.17
C LYS A 253 -18.88 19.14 5.48
N PHE A 254 -18.07 19.15 4.43
CA PHE A 254 -16.63 19.38 4.51
C PHE A 254 -16.32 20.87 4.78
N CYS A 255 -15.11 21.15 5.25
CA CYS A 255 -14.63 22.51 5.48
C CYS A 255 -14.43 23.24 4.15
N GLN A 256 -14.95 24.47 4.00
CA GLN A 256 -14.90 25.21 2.73
C GLN A 256 -14.55 26.69 2.90
N ASN A 257 -13.85 27.25 1.91
CA ASN A 257 -13.47 28.67 1.89
C ASN A 257 -14.55 29.58 1.29
N ASP A 258 -15.23 29.12 0.24
CA ASP A 258 -16.16 29.93 -0.56
C ASP A 258 -17.61 29.84 -0.01
N THR A 259 -17.87 30.55 1.08
CA THR A 259 -19.16 30.49 1.75
C THR A 259 -19.47 31.76 2.55
N ASP A 260 -20.67 32.30 2.35
CA ASP A 260 -21.23 33.36 3.20
C ASP A 260 -21.72 32.82 4.55
N ASP A 261 -21.91 31.50 4.68
CA ASP A 261 -22.28 30.86 5.95
C ASP A 261 -21.05 30.74 6.87
N PRO A 262 -20.99 31.47 8.01
CA PRO A 262 -19.87 31.42 8.93
C PRO A 262 -19.62 30.03 9.52
N ARG A 263 -20.64 29.16 9.54
CA ARG A 263 -20.58 27.79 10.07
C ARG A 263 -19.83 26.82 9.16
N LEU A 264 -19.47 27.26 7.96
CA LEU A 264 -18.72 26.49 6.97
C LEU A 264 -17.36 27.12 6.65
N ARG A 265 -17.14 28.36 7.09
CA ARG A 265 -15.96 29.16 6.75
C ARG A 265 -14.70 28.58 7.39
N HIS A 266 -13.79 28.16 6.53
CA HIS A 266 -12.50 27.58 6.90
C HIS A 266 -11.61 28.55 7.68
N ASN A 267 -10.94 28.01 8.69
CA ASN A 267 -10.02 28.69 9.58
C ASN A 267 -8.58 28.37 9.17
N ILE A 268 -8.01 29.23 8.34
CA ILE A 268 -6.63 29.08 7.84
C ILE A 268 -5.57 29.13 8.95
N TYR A 269 -5.88 29.71 10.11
CA TYR A 269 -4.91 29.88 11.21
C TYR A 269 -4.84 28.69 12.16
N ALA A 270 -5.77 27.73 12.07
CA ALA A 270 -5.75 26.54 12.91
C ALA A 270 -4.52 25.67 12.56
N PRO A 271 -3.64 25.33 13.52
CA PRO A 271 -2.47 24.50 13.28
C PRO A 271 -2.82 23.00 13.25
N ASN A 272 -3.78 22.63 12.41
CA ASN A 272 -4.15 21.23 12.18
C ASN A 272 -3.34 20.62 11.03
N LYS A 273 -3.39 19.28 10.94
CA LYS A 273 -2.63 18.51 9.94
C LYS A 273 -3.04 18.87 8.51
N GLN A 274 -4.33 19.05 8.26
CA GLN A 274 -4.85 19.53 6.97
C GLN A 274 -4.18 20.85 6.55
N ASN A 275 -4.24 21.89 7.37
CA ASN A 275 -3.70 23.20 7.02
C ASN A 275 -2.20 23.14 6.78
N ILE A 276 -1.45 22.45 7.64
CA ILE A 276 0.00 22.38 7.54
C ILE A 276 0.45 21.60 6.29
N LEU A 277 -0.19 20.46 5.98
CA LEU A 277 0.22 19.59 4.88
C LEU A 277 -0.39 19.96 3.52
N CYS A 278 -1.53 20.66 3.52
CA CYS A 278 -2.26 21.04 2.30
C CYS A 278 -2.07 22.49 1.86
N ASN A 279 -1.02 23.17 2.34
CA ASN A 279 -0.76 24.59 2.07
C ASN A 279 -1.95 25.48 2.48
N TYR A 280 -2.48 25.25 3.68
CA TYR A 280 -3.58 25.98 4.31
C TYR A 280 -4.93 25.91 3.58
N ARG A 281 -5.05 25.03 2.57
CA ARG A 281 -6.31 24.79 1.84
C ARG A 281 -7.29 23.99 2.69
N SER A 282 -8.57 24.35 2.56
CA SER A 282 -9.65 23.61 3.22
C SER A 282 -9.79 22.20 2.65
N THR A 283 -10.42 21.30 3.40
CA THR A 283 -10.71 19.94 2.92
C THR A 283 -11.49 19.94 1.61
N TRP A 284 -12.52 20.80 1.49
CA TRP A 284 -13.30 20.90 0.26
C TRP A 284 -12.51 21.41 -0.94
N GLU A 285 -11.60 22.38 -0.79
CA GLU A 285 -10.77 22.85 -1.91
C GLU A 285 -9.87 21.74 -2.48
N VAL A 286 -9.32 20.90 -1.60
CA VAL A 286 -8.54 19.74 -2.02
C VAL A 286 -9.43 18.75 -2.79
N ILE A 287 -10.61 18.44 -2.25
CA ILE A 287 -11.59 17.53 -2.88
C ILE A 287 -12.04 18.07 -4.24
N GLU A 288 -12.37 19.35 -4.35
CA GLU A 288 -12.83 19.97 -5.59
C GLU A 288 -11.72 19.99 -6.67
N SER A 289 -10.47 20.14 -6.26
CA SER A 289 -9.32 20.06 -7.17
C SER A 289 -9.01 18.64 -7.67
N HIS A 290 -9.58 17.61 -7.03
CA HIS A 290 -9.37 16.22 -7.38
C HIS A 290 -9.97 15.89 -8.75
N ARG A 291 -9.38 14.94 -9.48
CA ARG A 291 -9.81 14.54 -10.84
C ARG A 291 -11.27 14.13 -10.95
N ASP A 292 -11.84 13.63 -9.85
CA ASP A 292 -13.26 13.26 -9.78
C ASP A 292 -14.17 14.50 -9.89
N PHE A 293 -13.73 15.68 -9.43
CA PHE A 293 -14.57 16.89 -9.35
C PHE A 293 -14.16 17.99 -10.32
N LYS A 294 -12.86 18.14 -10.61
CA LYS A 294 -12.29 19.27 -11.37
C LYS A 294 -12.90 19.49 -12.75
N ASN A 295 -13.25 18.41 -13.45
CA ASN A 295 -13.83 18.44 -14.80
C ASN A 295 -15.24 17.83 -14.83
N GLN A 296 -15.93 17.85 -13.70
CA GLN A 296 -17.25 17.24 -13.58
C GLN A 296 -18.30 18.10 -14.30
N ASP A 297 -19.00 17.51 -15.26
CA ASP A 297 -20.17 18.12 -15.88
C ASP A 297 -21.39 18.01 -14.94
N LEU A 298 -21.79 19.14 -14.37
CA LEU A 298 -22.88 19.22 -13.39
C LEU A 298 -24.25 18.90 -14.01
N ASP A 299 -24.41 19.07 -15.33
CA ASP A 299 -25.69 18.81 -16.03
C ASP A 299 -25.92 17.31 -16.26
N THR A 300 -24.86 16.50 -16.22
CA THR A 300 -24.90 15.05 -16.45
C THR A 300 -24.90 14.22 -15.16
N LEU A 301 -24.97 14.86 -14.00
CA LEU A 301 -24.97 14.17 -12.71
C LEU A 301 -26.19 13.25 -12.58
N GLY A 302 -25.92 11.99 -12.25
CA GLY A 302 -26.99 11.04 -11.95
C GLY A 302 -27.67 11.40 -10.62
N GLN A 303 -28.98 11.23 -10.56
CA GLN A 303 -29.73 11.31 -9.31
C GLN A 303 -29.23 10.27 -8.30
N TYR A 304 -29.52 10.51 -7.02
CA TYR A 304 -29.23 9.53 -5.98
C TYR A 304 -29.86 8.17 -6.31
N CYS A 305 -29.06 7.12 -6.18
CA CYS A 305 -29.49 5.74 -6.26
C CYS A 305 -28.82 4.95 -5.13
N GLU A 306 -29.50 3.93 -4.61
CA GLU A 306 -28.84 3.04 -3.66
C GLU A 306 -27.72 2.25 -4.35
N PRO A 307 -26.60 2.00 -3.65
CA PRO A 307 -25.51 1.21 -4.19
C PRO A 307 -25.93 -0.24 -4.43
N ALA A 308 -25.58 -0.79 -5.59
CA ALA A 308 -25.64 -2.21 -5.87
C ALA A 308 -24.46 -2.92 -5.19
N ILE A 309 -24.75 -3.88 -4.31
CA ILE A 309 -23.75 -4.63 -3.54
C ILE A 309 -23.82 -6.10 -3.92
N ARG A 310 -22.70 -6.65 -4.39
CA ARG A 310 -22.55 -8.05 -4.78
C ARG A 310 -21.68 -8.80 -3.79
N LEU A 311 -22.05 -10.04 -3.46
CA LEU A 311 -21.35 -10.88 -2.50
C LEU A 311 -20.61 -11.99 -3.25
N LEU A 312 -19.28 -12.03 -3.12
CA LEU A 312 -18.39 -12.85 -3.95
C LEU A 312 -17.58 -13.79 -3.05
N ARG A 313 -17.86 -15.10 -3.08
CA ARG A 313 -17.17 -16.07 -2.23
C ARG A 313 -16.00 -16.70 -2.97
N VAL A 314 -14.81 -16.57 -2.39
CA VAL A 314 -13.58 -17.17 -2.90
C VAL A 314 -13.68 -18.69 -2.84
N ASP A 315 -13.42 -19.35 -3.96
CA ASP A 315 -13.39 -20.81 -4.06
C ASP A 315 -11.96 -21.31 -4.23
N ASP A 316 -11.37 -21.81 -3.14
CA ASP A 316 -10.01 -22.38 -3.08
C ASP A 316 -9.84 -23.65 -3.92
N ARG A 317 -10.95 -24.25 -4.36
CA ARG A 317 -10.97 -25.40 -5.28
C ARG A 317 -10.75 -24.99 -6.74
N GLN A 318 -10.85 -23.71 -7.07
CA GLN A 318 -10.58 -23.21 -8.43
C GLN A 318 -9.15 -22.68 -8.52
N SER A 319 -8.34 -23.37 -9.32
CA SER A 319 -6.92 -23.05 -9.54
C SER A 319 -6.72 -21.63 -10.05
N THR A 320 -5.84 -20.86 -9.39
CA THR A 320 -5.36 -19.58 -9.93
C THR A 320 -4.75 -19.79 -11.31
N ARG A 321 -5.16 -18.96 -12.27
CA ARG A 321 -4.67 -19.04 -13.66
C ARG A 321 -3.58 -18.01 -13.92
N PHE A 322 -2.51 -18.47 -14.56
CA PHE A 322 -1.41 -17.64 -15.03
C PHE A 322 -1.30 -17.74 -16.55
N ALA A 323 -1.10 -16.61 -17.22
CA ALA A 323 -0.69 -16.54 -18.62
C ALA A 323 0.67 -15.85 -18.69
N LEU A 324 1.70 -16.60 -19.11
CA LEU A 324 3.04 -16.06 -19.32
C LEU A 324 3.14 -15.50 -20.74
N VAL A 325 3.41 -14.21 -20.88
CA VAL A 325 3.43 -13.48 -22.16
C VAL A 325 4.84 -12.99 -22.43
N LEU A 326 5.49 -13.60 -23.42
CA LEU A 326 6.93 -13.49 -23.66
C LEU A 326 7.22 -12.73 -24.95
N ASP A 327 7.97 -11.64 -24.84
CA ASP A 327 8.46 -10.89 -26.00
C ASP A 327 9.60 -11.65 -26.69
N VAL A 328 9.43 -11.85 -28.00
CA VAL A 328 10.42 -12.45 -28.91
C VAL A 328 10.73 -11.51 -30.09
N SER A 329 10.51 -10.21 -29.93
CA SER A 329 10.87 -9.19 -30.92
C SER A 329 12.38 -9.11 -31.16
N GLY A 330 12.79 -8.53 -32.28
CA GLY A 330 14.20 -8.50 -32.70
C GLY A 330 15.14 -7.82 -31.68
N SER A 331 14.65 -6.85 -30.90
CA SER A 331 15.43 -6.17 -29.85
C SER A 331 15.87 -7.11 -28.72
N MET A 332 15.17 -8.24 -28.54
CA MET A 332 15.49 -9.21 -27.49
C MET A 332 16.82 -9.95 -27.73
N ASP A 333 17.38 -9.92 -28.94
CA ASP A 333 18.72 -10.45 -29.19
C ASP A 333 19.84 -9.52 -28.68
N ASP A 334 19.51 -8.25 -28.39
CA ASP A 334 20.47 -7.30 -27.85
C ASP A 334 20.77 -7.59 -26.37
N TYR A 335 22.00 -7.28 -25.96
CA TYR A 335 22.50 -7.36 -24.58
C TYR A 335 22.23 -8.71 -23.87
N GLY A 336 21.94 -9.79 -24.59
CA GLY A 336 21.60 -11.10 -24.03
C GLY A 336 20.24 -11.18 -23.32
N ARG A 337 19.30 -10.26 -23.61
CA ARG A 337 17.96 -10.19 -23.00
C ARG A 337 17.18 -11.49 -23.19
N ARG A 338 17.14 -12.04 -24.40
CA ARG A 338 16.50 -13.32 -24.71
C ARG A 338 17.01 -14.46 -23.83
N GLY A 339 18.33 -14.54 -23.65
CA GLY A 339 18.93 -15.56 -22.79
C GLY A 339 18.50 -15.41 -21.33
N ARG A 340 18.31 -14.18 -20.84
CA ARG A 340 17.79 -13.91 -19.49
C ARG A 340 16.31 -14.31 -19.38
N LEU A 341 15.48 -13.88 -20.32
CA LEU A 341 14.06 -14.25 -20.39
C LEU A 341 13.90 -15.76 -20.40
N HIS A 342 14.59 -16.47 -21.30
CA HIS A 342 14.49 -17.93 -21.41
C HIS A 342 14.85 -18.63 -20.09
N ARG A 343 15.95 -18.22 -19.45
CA ARG A 343 16.38 -18.79 -18.16
C ARG A 343 15.37 -18.54 -17.05
N ALA A 344 14.91 -17.30 -16.92
CA ALA A 344 14.01 -16.90 -15.84
C ALA A 344 12.61 -17.51 -16.00
N ALA A 345 12.07 -17.53 -17.22
CA ALA A 345 10.80 -18.21 -17.54
C ALA A 345 10.89 -19.72 -17.29
N THR A 346 11.97 -20.37 -17.72
CA THR A 346 12.18 -21.81 -17.48
C THR A 346 12.18 -22.12 -15.99
N ARG A 347 12.83 -21.26 -15.21
CA ARG A 347 12.88 -21.41 -13.77
C ARG A 347 11.55 -21.11 -13.09
N PHE A 348 10.82 -20.12 -13.56
CA PHE A 348 9.47 -19.85 -13.09
C PHE A 348 8.59 -21.08 -13.20
N VAL A 349 8.61 -21.74 -14.35
CA VAL A 349 7.87 -22.98 -14.62
C VAL A 349 8.35 -24.15 -13.78
N ASN A 350 9.65 -24.31 -13.56
CA ASN A 350 10.18 -25.47 -12.85
C ASN A 350 10.09 -25.35 -11.32
N ASP A 351 10.37 -24.16 -10.77
CA ASP A 351 10.71 -24.02 -9.34
C ASP A 351 9.87 -22.99 -8.57
N LEU A 352 9.15 -22.09 -9.25
CA LEU A 352 8.47 -20.95 -8.59
C LEU A 352 6.95 -21.06 -8.58
N ILE A 353 6.34 -21.45 -9.71
CA ILE A 353 4.89 -21.64 -9.76
C ILE A 353 4.48 -22.87 -8.94
N LEU A 354 3.40 -22.77 -8.15
CA LEU A 354 2.96 -23.83 -7.24
C LEU A 354 2.14 -24.89 -7.99
N ASP A 355 2.21 -26.13 -7.50
CA ASP A 355 1.39 -27.22 -8.01
C ASP A 355 -0.10 -26.93 -7.83
N GLY A 356 -0.91 -27.41 -8.76
CA GLY A 356 -2.36 -27.19 -8.78
C GLY A 356 -2.79 -25.85 -9.40
N MET A 357 -1.88 -24.89 -9.64
CA MET A 357 -2.18 -23.69 -10.44
C MET A 357 -2.32 -24.03 -11.93
N GLU A 358 -3.01 -23.20 -12.70
CA GLU A 358 -3.09 -23.36 -14.16
C GLU A 358 -2.12 -22.38 -14.85
N LEU A 359 -1.37 -22.84 -15.86
CA LEU A 359 -0.43 -22.03 -16.63
C LEU A 359 -0.66 -22.20 -18.14
N GLY A 360 -0.74 -21.09 -18.85
CA GLY A 360 -0.64 -21.01 -20.31
C GLY A 360 0.54 -20.13 -20.74
N ILE A 361 1.07 -20.36 -21.94
CA ILE A 361 2.25 -19.65 -22.45
C ILE A 361 1.96 -19.06 -23.83
N VAL A 362 2.20 -17.76 -23.96
CA VAL A 362 2.07 -16.96 -25.18
C VAL A 362 3.42 -16.32 -25.50
N GLN A 363 3.79 -16.32 -26.77
CA GLN A 363 4.84 -15.45 -27.29
C GLN A 363 4.25 -14.35 -28.16
N PHE A 364 4.96 -13.23 -28.29
CA PHE A 364 4.60 -12.20 -29.26
C PHE A 364 5.82 -11.53 -29.87
N SER A 365 5.69 -11.16 -31.14
CA SER A 365 6.54 -10.18 -31.82
C SER A 365 5.67 -9.31 -32.71
N THR A 366 5.67 -9.50 -34.03
CA THR A 366 4.75 -8.83 -34.96
C THR A 366 3.30 -9.30 -34.75
N ASP A 367 3.16 -10.59 -34.42
CA ASP A 367 1.90 -11.26 -34.08
C ASP A 367 2.07 -12.02 -32.76
N ALA A 368 0.94 -12.43 -32.16
CA ALA A 368 0.92 -13.22 -30.94
C ALA A 368 0.56 -14.68 -31.25
N GLU A 369 1.25 -15.62 -30.61
CA GLU A 369 1.07 -17.05 -30.81
C GLU A 369 1.00 -17.77 -29.45
N GLN A 370 0.06 -18.71 -29.35
CA GLN A 370 -0.05 -19.60 -28.20
C GLN A 370 0.98 -20.74 -28.34
N LEU A 371 1.94 -20.79 -27.41
CA LEU A 371 2.95 -21.84 -27.34
C LEU A 371 2.46 -23.06 -26.55
N HIS A 372 1.66 -22.82 -25.50
CA HIS A 372 1.07 -23.89 -24.70
C HIS A 372 -0.33 -23.49 -24.23
N PRO A 373 -1.35 -24.35 -24.37
CA PRO A 373 -2.67 -24.12 -23.80
C PRO A 373 -2.62 -24.09 -22.27
N MET A 374 -3.68 -23.59 -21.65
CA MET A 374 -3.83 -23.61 -20.20
C MET A 374 -3.80 -25.06 -19.67
N VAL A 375 -2.89 -25.37 -18.74
CA VAL A 375 -2.77 -26.69 -18.12
C VAL A 375 -2.50 -26.56 -16.62
N THR A 376 -3.00 -27.50 -15.83
CA THR A 376 -2.65 -27.60 -14.41
C THR A 376 -1.17 -27.97 -14.25
N VAL A 377 -0.45 -27.20 -13.45
CA VAL A 377 0.95 -27.43 -13.11
C VAL A 377 1.07 -28.58 -12.11
N ASN A 378 1.92 -29.54 -12.45
CA ASN A 378 2.36 -30.66 -11.61
C ASN A 378 3.67 -31.21 -12.18
N ASP A 379 4.29 -32.17 -11.48
CA ASP A 379 5.56 -32.79 -11.88
C ASP A 379 5.59 -33.31 -13.33
N ASN A 380 4.46 -33.77 -13.87
CA ASN A 380 4.39 -34.31 -15.24
C ASN A 380 4.27 -33.21 -16.30
N THR A 381 3.67 -32.06 -15.99
CA THR A 381 3.40 -30.98 -16.97
C THR A 381 4.51 -29.92 -17.02
N ARG A 382 5.33 -29.81 -15.96
CA ARG A 382 6.46 -28.86 -15.91
C ARG A 382 7.44 -29.04 -17.05
N GLN A 383 7.78 -30.28 -17.42
CA GLN A 383 8.72 -30.54 -18.51
C GLN A 383 8.19 -30.06 -19.87
N SER A 384 6.91 -30.31 -20.18
CA SER A 384 6.31 -29.83 -21.43
C SER A 384 6.16 -28.31 -21.47
N LEU A 385 5.84 -27.69 -20.33
CA LEU A 385 5.76 -26.23 -20.21
C LEU A 385 7.14 -25.56 -20.40
N ALA A 386 8.20 -26.12 -19.80
CA ALA A 386 9.55 -25.59 -19.93
C ALA A 386 10.11 -25.75 -21.35
N ALA A 387 9.76 -26.84 -22.04
CA ALA A 387 10.27 -27.15 -23.38
C ALA A 387 9.81 -26.18 -24.47
N VAL A 388 8.64 -25.53 -24.29
CA VAL A 388 8.09 -24.60 -25.29
C VAL A 388 8.61 -23.17 -25.14
N ILE A 389 9.37 -22.86 -24.08
CA ILE A 389 9.82 -21.48 -23.81
C ILE A 389 10.74 -21.03 -24.96
N PRO A 390 10.46 -19.88 -25.58
CA PRO A 390 11.10 -19.48 -26.82
C PRO A 390 12.60 -19.30 -26.67
N THR A 391 13.31 -19.63 -27.75
CA THR A 391 14.77 -19.50 -27.86
C THR A 391 15.20 -18.66 -29.06
N GLN A 392 14.27 -18.22 -29.90
CA GLN A 392 14.49 -17.40 -31.07
C GLN A 392 13.79 -16.04 -30.90
N SER A 393 14.33 -15.00 -31.53
CA SER A 393 13.73 -13.67 -31.57
C SER A 393 13.78 -13.12 -32.99
N ALA A 394 12.65 -12.57 -33.45
CA ALA A 394 12.52 -11.92 -34.74
C ALA A 394 11.21 -11.13 -34.79
N GLY A 395 11.21 -10.07 -35.60
CA GLY A 395 10.01 -9.27 -35.86
C GLY A 395 9.90 -8.04 -34.96
N TRP A 396 8.72 -7.42 -35.03
CA TRP A 396 8.39 -6.18 -34.33
C TRP A 396 7.81 -6.45 -32.93
N THR A 397 7.25 -5.44 -32.27
CA THR A 397 6.77 -5.53 -30.88
C THR A 397 5.28 -5.18 -30.81
N ALA A 398 4.41 -6.19 -30.67
CA ALA A 398 2.95 -6.07 -30.60
C ALA A 398 2.41 -6.51 -29.22
N ILE A 399 2.60 -5.67 -28.20
CA ILE A 399 2.23 -5.98 -26.81
C ILE A 399 0.71 -6.19 -26.68
N GLY A 400 -0.12 -5.32 -27.27
CA GLY A 400 -1.58 -5.44 -27.19
C GLY A 400 -2.12 -6.74 -27.78
N LYS A 401 -1.54 -7.25 -28.88
CA LYS A 401 -1.87 -8.59 -29.42
C LYS A 401 -1.56 -9.71 -28.43
N GLY A 402 -0.38 -9.65 -27.78
CA GLY A 402 0.02 -10.63 -26.76
C GLY A 402 -0.93 -10.63 -25.57
N LEU A 403 -1.28 -9.45 -25.07
CA LEU A 403 -2.25 -9.28 -23.98
C LEU A 403 -3.65 -9.79 -24.35
N LYS A 404 -4.11 -9.52 -25.57
CA LYS A 404 -5.41 -9.99 -26.06
C LYS A 404 -5.46 -11.51 -26.14
N LEU A 405 -4.45 -12.13 -26.73
CA LEU A 405 -4.38 -13.60 -26.83
C LEU A 405 -4.30 -14.26 -25.45
N ALA A 406 -3.54 -13.67 -24.53
CA ALA A 406 -3.48 -14.14 -23.13
C ALA A 406 -4.84 -14.03 -22.43
N LEU A 407 -5.56 -12.93 -22.63
CA LEU A 407 -6.90 -12.73 -22.09
C LEU A 407 -7.89 -13.79 -22.61
N ASP A 408 -7.88 -14.05 -23.93
CA ASP A 408 -8.73 -15.06 -24.56
C ASP A 408 -8.38 -16.49 -24.09
N MET A 409 -7.08 -16.77 -23.91
CA MET A 409 -6.57 -18.03 -23.36
C MET A 409 -7.02 -18.27 -21.92
N LEU A 410 -6.93 -17.25 -21.07
CA LEU A 410 -7.43 -17.31 -19.70
C LEU A 410 -8.93 -17.65 -19.67
N GLY A 411 -9.69 -17.17 -20.66
CA GLY A 411 -11.13 -17.39 -20.79
C GLY A 411 -11.50 -18.81 -21.19
N SER A 412 -10.59 -19.54 -21.83
CA SER A 412 -10.84 -20.86 -22.40
C SER A 412 -10.64 -22.01 -21.40
N GLY A 413 -9.79 -21.85 -20.39
CA GLY A 413 -9.54 -22.81 -19.29
C GLY A 413 -9.05 -24.21 -19.71
N ALA A 414 -8.44 -24.97 -18.78
CA ALA A 414 -7.95 -26.33 -19.09
C ALA A 414 -9.09 -27.33 -19.37
N SER A 415 -10.29 -27.08 -18.85
CA SER A 415 -11.47 -27.96 -18.97
C SER A 415 -12.39 -27.64 -20.16
N GLY A 416 -12.06 -26.67 -21.01
CA GLY A 416 -12.88 -26.30 -22.18
C GLY A 416 -14.28 -25.76 -21.87
N VAL A 417 -14.60 -25.52 -20.59
CA VAL A 417 -15.86 -24.89 -20.17
C VAL A 417 -15.70 -23.38 -20.32
N GLY A 418 -15.97 -22.89 -21.54
CA GLY A 418 -16.07 -21.48 -21.85
C GLY A 418 -17.25 -20.83 -21.13
N SER A 419 -17.03 -20.35 -19.91
CA SER A 419 -17.84 -19.37 -19.16
C SER A 419 -17.27 -19.09 -17.74
N GLY A 420 -16.08 -19.57 -17.38
CA GLY A 420 -15.48 -19.30 -16.06
C GLY A 420 -15.05 -17.84 -15.92
N ARG A 421 -15.37 -17.19 -14.79
CA ARG A 421 -14.98 -15.80 -14.49
C ARG A 421 -13.47 -15.64 -14.46
N LEU A 422 -12.92 -14.66 -15.17
CA LEU A 422 -11.47 -14.41 -15.25
C LEU A 422 -10.84 -13.81 -13.97
N GLN A 423 -11.65 -13.57 -12.95
CA GLN A 423 -11.24 -12.98 -11.66
C GLN A 423 -10.13 -13.69 -10.97
N GLY A 424 -9.06 -12.95 -10.64
CA GLY A 424 -7.90 -13.49 -9.93
C GLY A 424 -6.88 -14.14 -10.87
N SER A 425 -7.17 -14.19 -12.17
CA SER A 425 -6.18 -14.58 -13.18
C SER A 425 -5.08 -13.52 -13.29
N THR A 426 -3.87 -13.97 -13.58
CA THR A 426 -2.69 -13.11 -13.71
C THR A 426 -2.04 -13.29 -15.07
N ILE A 427 -1.76 -12.19 -15.76
CA ILE A 427 -0.87 -12.14 -16.90
C ILE A 427 0.50 -11.70 -16.39
N VAL A 428 1.56 -12.44 -16.73
CA VAL A 428 2.94 -12.03 -16.49
C VAL A 428 3.57 -11.63 -17.83
N LEU A 429 3.70 -10.33 -18.06
CA LEU A 429 4.23 -9.74 -19.29
C LEU A 429 5.72 -9.44 -19.15
N ILE A 430 6.54 -9.92 -20.09
CA ILE A 430 7.99 -9.66 -20.12
C ILE A 430 8.34 -9.09 -21.48
N THR A 431 8.88 -7.88 -21.52
CA THR A 431 9.18 -7.16 -22.77
C THR A 431 10.37 -6.22 -22.62
N ASP A 432 11.07 -5.97 -23.72
CA ASP A 432 12.15 -4.99 -23.80
C ASP A 432 11.84 -3.81 -24.72
N GLY A 433 10.70 -3.81 -25.40
CA GLY A 433 10.40 -2.93 -26.51
C GLY A 433 9.22 -1.99 -26.26
N GLU A 434 9.20 -0.90 -27.02
CA GLU A 434 8.02 -0.04 -27.20
C GLU A 434 7.07 -0.68 -28.21
N GLU A 435 5.76 -0.63 -27.91
CA GLU A 435 4.75 -1.12 -28.84
C GLU A 435 4.79 -0.31 -30.14
N ASN A 436 5.10 -0.98 -31.26
CA ASN A 436 5.39 -0.34 -32.54
C ASN A 436 4.61 -0.96 -33.70
N GLN A 437 3.60 -1.79 -33.40
CA GLN A 437 2.71 -2.42 -34.37
C GLN A 437 1.27 -1.90 -34.30
N ASN A 438 0.52 -2.21 -35.36
CA ASN A 438 -0.90 -1.86 -35.48
C ASN A 438 -1.79 -2.69 -34.54
N GLU A 439 -3.05 -2.28 -34.44
CA GLU A 439 -4.07 -2.72 -33.48
C GLU A 439 -4.21 -4.26 -33.29
N PRO A 440 -4.60 -4.71 -32.09
CA PRO A 440 -4.94 -3.88 -30.94
C PRO A 440 -3.71 -3.44 -30.13
N LYS A 441 -3.72 -2.19 -29.66
CA LYS A 441 -2.67 -1.60 -28.81
C LYS A 441 -2.94 -1.81 -27.32
N ILE A 442 -1.94 -1.55 -26.46
CA ILE A 442 -2.09 -1.61 -24.99
C ILE A 442 -3.32 -0.82 -24.52
N GLU A 443 -3.52 0.40 -25.03
CA GLU A 443 -4.62 1.29 -24.63
C GLU A 443 -6.01 0.76 -24.99
N GLU A 444 -6.11 -0.03 -26.07
CA GLU A 444 -7.38 -0.61 -26.53
C GLU A 444 -7.73 -1.86 -25.72
N ILE A 445 -6.72 -2.64 -25.32
CA ILE A 445 -6.91 -3.87 -24.53
C ILE A 445 -7.03 -3.59 -23.03
N MET A 446 -6.47 -2.49 -22.55
CA MET A 446 -6.48 -2.13 -21.12
C MET A 446 -7.91 -2.07 -20.53
N PRO A 447 -8.90 -1.40 -21.15
CA PRO A 447 -10.29 -1.45 -20.67
C PRO A 447 -10.86 -2.86 -20.61
N GLU A 448 -10.51 -3.73 -21.57
CA GLU A 448 -10.94 -5.14 -21.59
C GLU A 448 -10.30 -5.94 -20.46
N LEU A 449 -9.02 -5.72 -20.13
CA LEU A 449 -8.32 -6.37 -19.02
C LEU A 449 -8.87 -5.93 -17.67
N LEU A 450 -9.06 -4.63 -17.48
CA LEU A 450 -9.64 -4.05 -16.27
C LEU A 450 -11.10 -4.47 -16.10
N LYS A 451 -11.85 -4.59 -17.20
CA LYS A 451 -13.14 -5.29 -17.20
C LYS A 451 -12.96 -6.77 -16.84
N ALA A 452 -12.07 -7.51 -17.48
CA ALA A 452 -11.97 -8.92 -17.19
C ALA A 452 -11.53 -9.18 -15.73
N GLY A 453 -10.96 -8.17 -15.07
CA GLY A 453 -10.38 -8.26 -13.75
C GLY A 453 -9.19 -9.22 -13.76
N VAL A 454 -8.36 -9.04 -14.77
CA VAL A 454 -7.12 -9.76 -14.93
C VAL A 454 -6.01 -8.85 -14.44
N ARG A 455 -5.23 -9.35 -13.47
CA ARG A 455 -4.04 -8.65 -12.99
C ARG A 455 -2.94 -8.77 -14.01
N VAL A 456 -2.24 -7.68 -14.32
CA VAL A 456 -1.06 -7.69 -15.20
C VAL A 456 0.16 -7.38 -14.36
N ASP A 457 1.03 -8.36 -14.21
CA ASP A 457 2.36 -8.21 -13.64
C ASP A 457 3.36 -8.03 -14.81
N SER A 458 4.25 -7.04 -14.75
CA SER A 458 5.13 -6.69 -15.87
C SER A 458 6.61 -6.62 -15.49
N ILE A 459 7.47 -7.04 -16.42
CA ILE A 459 8.93 -6.92 -16.34
C ILE A 459 9.43 -6.18 -17.58
N ALA A 460 9.96 -4.97 -17.38
CA ALA A 460 10.63 -4.17 -18.40
C ALA A 460 12.13 -4.50 -18.43
N LEU A 461 12.61 -5.05 -19.54
CA LEU A 461 13.99 -5.51 -19.71
C LEU A 461 14.96 -4.43 -20.26
N SER A 462 14.44 -3.27 -20.66
CA SER A 462 15.26 -2.17 -21.17
C SER A 462 14.68 -0.80 -20.83
N ASN A 463 15.52 0.25 -20.86
CA ASN A 463 15.06 1.63 -20.66
C ASN A 463 14.13 2.11 -21.80
N GLY A 464 14.19 1.46 -22.97
CA GLY A 464 13.32 1.71 -24.12
C GLY A 464 12.08 0.83 -24.16
N SER A 465 11.72 0.16 -23.06
CA SER A 465 10.45 -0.57 -22.95
C SER A 465 9.28 0.41 -22.86
N ASP A 466 8.10 0.00 -23.34
CA ASP A 466 6.91 0.87 -23.41
C ASP A 466 6.60 1.60 -22.07
N PRO A 467 6.42 2.93 -22.04
CA PRO A 467 6.14 3.69 -20.82
C PRO A 467 4.84 3.27 -20.13
N ARG A 468 3.93 2.59 -20.83
CA ARG A 468 2.62 2.20 -20.31
C ARG A 468 2.65 0.91 -19.47
N LEU A 469 3.79 0.24 -19.34
CA LEU A 469 3.94 -1.00 -18.56
C LEU A 469 3.71 -0.81 -17.05
N GLU A 470 4.20 0.28 -16.48
CA GLU A 470 3.93 0.64 -15.08
C GLU A 470 2.46 0.94 -14.87
N ARG A 471 1.87 1.66 -15.84
CA ARG A 471 0.47 2.07 -15.78
C ARG A 471 -0.47 0.87 -15.84
N ILE A 472 -0.26 -0.08 -16.77
CA ILE A 472 -1.10 -1.28 -16.87
C ILE A 472 -0.96 -2.17 -15.63
N ALA A 473 0.25 -2.32 -15.11
CA ALA A 473 0.45 -3.09 -13.89
C ALA A 473 -0.26 -2.46 -12.70
N MET A 474 -0.06 -1.16 -12.47
CA MET A 474 -0.71 -0.46 -11.37
C MET A 474 -2.24 -0.45 -11.48
N GLU A 475 -2.80 -0.10 -12.64
CA GLU A 475 -4.26 0.00 -12.81
C GLU A 475 -4.95 -1.36 -12.71
N SER A 476 -4.25 -2.45 -13.04
CA SER A 476 -4.73 -3.83 -12.86
C SER A 476 -4.37 -4.44 -11.50
N GLY A 477 -3.75 -3.68 -10.58
CA GLY A 477 -3.34 -4.15 -9.25
C GLY A 477 -2.14 -5.12 -9.24
N GLY A 478 -1.39 -5.20 -10.33
CA GLY A 478 -0.13 -5.93 -10.46
C GLY A 478 1.10 -5.08 -10.14
N LYS A 479 2.28 -5.68 -10.29
CA LYS A 479 3.59 -5.05 -10.04
C LYS A 479 4.40 -4.92 -11.32
N CYS A 480 5.14 -3.81 -11.43
CA CYS A 480 6.09 -3.59 -12.51
C CYS A 480 7.52 -3.62 -11.94
N PHE A 481 8.39 -4.37 -12.61
CA PHE A 481 9.82 -4.41 -12.31
C PHE A 481 10.62 -3.96 -13.53
N TYR A 482 11.63 -3.11 -13.31
CA TYR A 482 12.58 -2.70 -14.33
C TYR A 482 13.92 -3.38 -14.14
N MET A 483 14.56 -3.70 -15.26
CA MET A 483 15.85 -4.35 -15.32
C MET A 483 16.75 -3.67 -16.33
N LYS A 484 17.95 -3.32 -15.85
CA LYS A 484 18.99 -2.71 -16.67
C LYS A 484 19.68 -3.75 -17.56
N ASP A 485 20.04 -3.33 -18.77
CA ASP A 485 20.88 -4.12 -19.67
C ASP A 485 22.32 -4.14 -19.16
N ASN A 486 22.89 -5.33 -18.97
CA ASN A 486 24.27 -5.63 -18.56
C ASN A 486 24.55 -5.83 -17.06
N ASP A 487 23.53 -5.86 -16.21
CA ASP A 487 23.72 -6.11 -14.79
C ASP A 487 23.72 -7.63 -14.45
N SER A 488 24.67 -8.07 -13.63
CA SER A 488 24.65 -9.40 -13.01
C SER A 488 23.47 -9.58 -12.05
N ALA A 489 22.99 -8.50 -11.44
CA ALA A 489 21.82 -8.51 -10.58
C ALA A 489 20.50 -8.69 -11.36
N THR A 490 20.50 -8.53 -12.69
CA THR A 490 19.27 -8.66 -13.50
C THR A 490 18.60 -10.04 -13.38
N ASN A 491 19.37 -11.14 -13.38
CA ASN A 491 18.79 -12.48 -13.24
C ASN A 491 18.15 -12.66 -11.85
N THR A 492 18.78 -12.11 -10.81
CA THR A 492 18.25 -12.10 -9.44
C THR A 492 16.95 -11.29 -9.34
N ALA A 493 16.92 -10.12 -9.98
CA ALA A 493 15.74 -9.28 -10.03
C ALA A 493 14.57 -10.00 -10.73
N MET A 494 14.80 -10.73 -11.82
CA MET A 494 13.74 -11.52 -12.50
C MET A 494 13.16 -12.59 -11.59
N GLU A 495 14.02 -13.37 -10.94
CA GLU A 495 13.58 -14.39 -10.01
C GLU A 495 12.78 -13.79 -8.84
N THR A 496 13.29 -12.69 -8.28
CA THR A 496 12.62 -11.97 -7.18
C THR A 496 11.25 -11.43 -7.63
N ALA A 497 11.16 -10.90 -8.85
CA ALA A 497 9.90 -10.46 -9.44
C ALA A 497 8.91 -11.61 -9.59
N PHE A 498 9.32 -12.73 -10.18
CA PHE A 498 8.48 -13.93 -10.32
C PHE A 498 8.02 -14.50 -8.98
N MET A 499 8.92 -14.62 -7.99
CA MET A 499 8.55 -15.02 -6.63
C MET A 499 7.54 -14.03 -6.03
N GLY A 500 7.72 -12.74 -6.26
CA GLY A 500 6.78 -11.69 -5.87
C GLY A 500 5.38 -11.89 -6.48
N PHE A 501 5.29 -12.16 -7.78
CA PHE A 501 4.02 -12.36 -8.50
C PHE A 501 3.23 -13.56 -7.99
N VAL A 502 3.91 -14.70 -7.77
CA VAL A 502 3.28 -15.91 -7.19
C VAL A 502 2.92 -15.66 -5.74
N SER A 503 3.82 -15.06 -4.97
CA SER A 503 3.57 -14.82 -3.55
C SER A 503 2.40 -13.86 -3.32
N GLN A 504 2.18 -12.88 -4.19
CA GLN A 504 1.06 -11.92 -4.11
C GLN A 504 -0.33 -12.57 -4.23
N GLN A 505 -0.41 -13.82 -4.72
CA GLN A 505 -1.66 -14.61 -4.73
C GLN A 505 -2.02 -15.19 -3.36
N ARG A 506 -1.11 -15.10 -2.38
CA ARG A 506 -1.34 -15.63 -1.03
C ARG A 506 -1.60 -14.47 -0.07
N ASP A 507 -2.33 -14.75 1.01
CA ASP A 507 -2.54 -13.77 2.09
C ASP A 507 -1.19 -13.31 2.66
N VAL A 508 -1.09 -12.02 2.99
CA VAL A 508 0.14 -11.36 3.44
C VAL A 508 0.90 -12.15 4.50
N GLU A 509 0.20 -12.85 5.39
CA GLU A 509 0.76 -13.61 6.50
C GLU A 509 1.65 -14.76 6.05
N ILE A 510 1.33 -15.39 4.93
CA ILE A 510 2.02 -16.57 4.38
C ILE A 510 2.85 -16.24 3.14
N GLN A 511 2.91 -14.96 2.75
CA GLN A 511 3.78 -14.51 1.68
C GLN A 511 5.25 -14.70 2.05
N THR A 512 6.05 -15.12 1.07
CA THR A 512 7.51 -15.25 1.20
C THR A 512 8.12 -13.91 1.58
N VAL A 513 9.07 -13.93 2.51
CA VAL A 513 9.78 -12.74 3.00
C VAL A 513 11.19 -12.73 2.43
N THR A 514 11.59 -11.60 1.85
CA THR A 514 12.97 -11.37 1.44
C THR A 514 13.78 -10.84 2.62
N ILE A 515 14.70 -11.66 3.11
CA ILE A 515 15.57 -11.34 4.25
C ILE A 515 16.73 -10.46 3.79
N MET A 516 17.31 -10.79 2.63
CA MET A 516 18.44 -10.08 2.07
C MET A 516 18.36 -10.08 0.54
N ASN A 517 18.71 -8.96 -0.08
CA ASN A 517 19.01 -8.85 -1.49
C ASN A 517 20.19 -7.88 -1.62
N ARG A 518 21.37 -8.38 -1.99
CA ARG A 518 22.59 -7.57 -2.05
C ARG A 518 23.57 -8.07 -3.10
N GLU A 519 24.24 -7.13 -3.73
CA GLU A 519 25.46 -7.41 -4.48
C GLU A 519 26.66 -7.67 -3.55
N VAL A 520 27.53 -8.56 -4.02
CA VAL A 520 28.74 -9.01 -3.35
C VAL A 520 29.87 -8.90 -4.36
N ILE A 521 30.68 -7.85 -4.20
CA ILE A 521 31.92 -7.66 -4.94
C ILE A 521 33.01 -8.47 -4.24
N ILE A 522 33.67 -9.34 -5.00
CA ILE A 522 34.71 -10.23 -4.47
C ILE A 522 36.07 -9.69 -4.93
N ILE A 523 36.86 -9.18 -3.98
CA ILE A 523 38.15 -8.54 -4.26
C ILE A 523 39.30 -9.44 -3.78
N GLY A 524 40.10 -9.93 -4.72
CA GLY A 524 41.24 -10.80 -4.46
C GLY A 524 40.87 -12.17 -3.89
N ASP A 525 41.80 -12.78 -3.18
CA ASP A 525 41.71 -14.20 -2.78
C ASP A 525 40.93 -14.43 -1.47
N LYS A 526 40.52 -13.34 -0.78
CA LYS A 526 39.83 -13.46 0.51
C LYS A 526 38.32 -13.64 0.29
N PRO A 527 37.71 -14.70 0.84
CA PRO A 527 36.27 -14.88 0.76
C PRO A 527 35.55 -13.76 1.51
N VAL A 528 34.46 -13.28 0.93
CA VAL A 528 33.54 -12.33 1.55
C VAL A 528 32.53 -13.13 2.40
N THR A 529 32.37 -12.74 3.66
CA THR A 529 31.37 -13.34 4.55
C THR A 529 30.16 -12.42 4.67
N LYS A 530 28.96 -12.94 4.40
CA LYS A 530 27.68 -12.27 4.65
C LYS A 530 26.94 -12.96 5.80
N ARG A 531 26.39 -12.18 6.71
CA ARG A 531 25.61 -12.66 7.86
C ARG A 531 24.13 -12.46 7.58
N VAL A 532 23.35 -13.52 7.70
CA VAL A 532 21.90 -13.52 7.45
C VAL A 532 21.19 -13.92 8.73
N ILE A 533 20.29 -13.07 9.21
CA ILE A 533 19.58 -13.29 10.48
C ILE A 533 18.21 -13.89 10.17
N ILE A 534 17.95 -15.10 10.67
CA ILE A 534 16.65 -15.76 10.62
C ILE A 534 16.03 -15.66 12.02
N ASP A 535 14.86 -15.06 12.10
CA ASP A 535 14.08 -14.88 13.33
C ASP A 535 13.11 -16.04 13.56
N GLU A 536 12.43 -16.03 14.72
CA GLU A 536 11.58 -17.15 15.15
C GLU A 536 10.39 -17.40 14.23
N GLU A 537 9.87 -16.34 13.61
CA GLU A 537 8.71 -16.41 12.71
C GLU A 537 9.08 -16.89 11.29
N LEU A 538 10.37 -16.92 10.94
CA LEU A 538 10.87 -17.35 9.65
C LEU A 538 11.67 -18.64 9.76
N GLY A 539 11.92 -19.26 8.60
CA GLY A 539 12.78 -20.43 8.44
C GLY A 539 12.09 -21.64 7.85
N LYS A 540 10.86 -21.50 7.34
CA LYS A 540 10.28 -22.50 6.42
C LYS A 540 10.73 -22.19 5.00
N ASN A 541 11.04 -23.22 4.22
CA ASN A 541 11.45 -23.14 2.81
C ASN A 541 12.49 -22.04 2.57
N ILE A 542 13.55 -22.00 3.38
CA ILE A 542 14.61 -21.01 3.17
C ILE A 542 15.33 -21.32 1.86
N ARG A 543 15.58 -20.28 1.08
CA ARG A 543 16.34 -20.36 -0.17
C ARG A 543 17.41 -19.29 -0.18
N PHE A 544 18.65 -19.73 -0.36
CA PHE A 544 19.79 -18.89 -0.67
C PHE A 544 20.07 -19.01 -2.16
N SER A 545 19.95 -17.88 -2.86
CA SER A 545 20.02 -17.77 -4.31
C SER A 545 21.18 -16.85 -4.66
N LEU A 546 22.16 -17.37 -5.39
CA LEU A 546 23.33 -16.61 -5.83
C LEU A 546 23.45 -16.63 -7.35
N HIS A 547 23.48 -15.44 -7.95
CA HIS A 547 23.72 -15.27 -9.40
C HIS A 547 25.07 -14.60 -9.64
N SER A 548 25.83 -15.07 -10.62
CA SER A 548 27.12 -14.50 -11.01
C SER A 548 27.36 -14.72 -12.51
N LYS A 549 28.08 -13.80 -13.17
CA LYS A 549 28.46 -13.97 -14.60
C LYS A 549 29.18 -15.28 -14.85
N ASP A 550 29.98 -15.71 -13.87
CA ASP A 550 30.70 -16.96 -13.82
C ASP A 550 30.50 -17.59 -12.43
N THR A 551 29.68 -18.64 -12.37
CA THR A 551 29.50 -19.44 -11.14
C THR A 551 30.53 -20.54 -10.99
N ASP A 552 31.31 -20.83 -12.04
CA ASP A 552 32.31 -21.90 -12.04
C ASP A 552 33.60 -21.48 -11.35
N SER A 553 33.94 -20.19 -11.38
CA SER A 553 35.04 -19.64 -10.56
C SER A 553 34.70 -19.47 -9.08
N LEU A 554 33.42 -19.51 -8.67
CA LEU A 554 33.00 -19.23 -7.29
C LEU A 554 33.02 -20.47 -6.40
N THR A 555 33.48 -20.29 -5.16
CA THR A 555 33.32 -21.22 -4.05
C THR A 555 32.37 -20.62 -3.04
N VAL A 556 31.23 -21.27 -2.82
CA VAL A 556 30.19 -20.82 -1.88
C VAL A 556 30.02 -21.86 -0.79
N LYS A 557 30.06 -21.42 0.47
CA LYS A 557 29.79 -22.26 1.64
C LYS A 557 28.76 -21.60 2.54
N PHE A 558 27.83 -22.38 3.06
CA PHE A 558 26.80 -21.93 3.98
C PHE A 558 27.06 -22.56 5.34
N LYS A 559 27.15 -21.74 6.39
CA LYS A 559 27.28 -22.23 7.76
C LYS A 559 26.03 -21.87 8.54
N ALA A 560 25.38 -22.90 9.05
CA ALA A 560 24.18 -22.81 9.85
C ALA A 560 24.48 -22.31 11.28
N PRO A 561 23.47 -21.76 11.98
CA PRO A 561 23.56 -21.34 13.38
C PRO A 561 24.04 -22.43 14.34
N ASP A 562 23.79 -23.70 14.03
CA ASP A 562 24.22 -24.86 14.82
C ASP A 562 25.69 -25.27 14.55
N GLY A 563 26.38 -24.59 13.65
CA GLY A 563 27.76 -24.84 13.26
C GLY A 563 27.93 -25.79 12.06
N GLN A 564 26.86 -26.41 11.57
CA GLN A 564 26.93 -27.28 10.38
C GLN A 564 27.28 -26.46 9.14
N THR A 565 28.15 -26.99 8.29
CA THR A 565 28.59 -26.31 7.06
C THR A 565 28.17 -27.13 5.85
N TYR A 566 27.62 -26.44 4.85
CA TYR A 566 27.12 -26.98 3.61
C TYR A 566 27.89 -26.37 2.44
N ASP A 567 28.34 -27.22 1.53
CA ASP A 567 29.03 -26.82 0.30
C ASP A 567 28.51 -27.63 -0.89
N GLN A 568 29.20 -27.55 -2.02
CA GLN A 568 28.82 -28.20 -3.27
C GLN A 568 28.66 -29.72 -3.23
N THR A 569 29.10 -30.39 -2.15
CA THR A 569 28.97 -31.84 -1.99
C THR A 569 27.61 -32.27 -1.43
N HIS A 570 26.80 -31.32 -0.94
CA HIS A 570 25.51 -31.62 -0.31
C HIS A 570 24.37 -31.63 -1.34
N ASP A 571 23.43 -32.57 -1.21
CA ASP A 571 22.25 -32.71 -2.11
C ASP A 571 21.35 -31.47 -2.22
N LYS A 572 21.25 -30.70 -1.13
CA LYS A 572 20.53 -29.41 -1.05
C LYS A 572 21.23 -28.26 -1.75
N TYR A 573 22.49 -28.44 -2.14
CA TYR A 573 23.23 -27.47 -2.93
C TYR A 573 23.06 -27.80 -4.41
N LYS A 574 22.45 -26.88 -5.16
CA LYS A 574 22.27 -27.03 -6.61
C LYS A 574 23.07 -25.97 -7.33
N LYS A 575 23.97 -26.41 -8.21
CA LYS A 575 24.70 -25.52 -9.11
C LYS A 575 24.22 -25.72 -10.53
N LEU A 576 23.66 -24.67 -11.10
CA LEU A 576 23.12 -24.65 -12.44
C LEU A 576 23.94 -23.67 -13.27
N SER A 577 25.14 -24.09 -13.71
CA SER A 577 26.07 -23.22 -14.45
C SER A 577 25.48 -22.68 -15.76
N ALA A 578 24.64 -23.48 -16.44
CA ALA A 578 23.87 -23.02 -17.61
C ALA A 578 22.92 -21.84 -17.28
N PHE A 579 22.49 -21.76 -16.03
CA PHE A 579 21.64 -20.70 -15.51
C PHE A 579 22.40 -19.60 -14.78
N LYS A 580 23.74 -19.70 -14.68
CA LYS A 580 24.60 -18.77 -13.93
C LYS A 580 24.16 -18.64 -12.47
N TYR A 581 23.75 -19.76 -11.89
CA TYR A 581 22.99 -19.82 -10.65
C TYR A 581 23.49 -20.88 -9.67
N ILE A 582 23.53 -20.54 -8.39
CA ILE A 582 23.79 -21.43 -7.26
C ILE A 582 22.62 -21.29 -6.27
N GLU A 583 22.03 -22.40 -5.88
CA GLU A 583 20.98 -22.48 -4.88
C GLU A 583 21.40 -23.34 -3.70
N PHE A 584 21.04 -22.91 -2.50
CA PHE A 584 20.98 -23.78 -1.34
C PHE A 584 19.63 -23.58 -0.67
N SER A 585 18.86 -24.67 -0.51
CA SER A 585 17.53 -24.61 0.06
C SER A 585 17.34 -25.61 1.19
N VAL A 586 16.66 -25.19 2.26
CA VAL A 586 16.31 -26.06 3.39
C VAL A 586 14.85 -25.86 3.73
N GLU A 587 14.13 -26.97 3.90
CA GLU A 587 12.71 -26.93 4.25
C GLU A 587 12.48 -26.32 5.64
N ASP A 588 13.25 -26.74 6.64
CA ASP A 588 13.18 -26.21 8.01
C ASP A 588 14.58 -25.78 8.49
N SER A 589 14.80 -24.47 8.55
CA SER A 589 16.04 -23.87 9.04
C SER A 589 15.99 -23.67 10.55
N PRO A 590 17.10 -23.79 11.30
CA PRO A 590 17.20 -23.27 12.65
C PRO A 590 17.13 -21.73 12.68
N VAL A 591 16.67 -21.18 13.81
CA VAL A 591 16.68 -19.74 14.11
C VAL A 591 18.10 -19.31 14.45
N GLY A 592 18.52 -18.14 14.00
CA GLY A 592 19.83 -17.57 14.31
C GLY A 592 20.55 -16.99 13.11
N VAL A 593 21.87 -16.87 13.23
CA VAL A 593 22.71 -16.23 12.21
C VAL A 593 23.34 -17.29 11.31
N TRP A 594 23.01 -17.23 10.02
CA TRP A 594 23.72 -17.95 8.97
C TRP A 594 24.90 -17.12 8.46
N GLU A 595 26.01 -17.80 8.17
CA GLU A 595 27.17 -17.20 7.54
C GLU A 595 27.34 -17.77 6.13
N VAL A 596 27.28 -16.89 5.13
CA VAL A 596 27.49 -17.23 3.72
C VAL A 596 28.90 -16.77 3.33
N TYR A 597 29.75 -17.72 2.98
CA TYR A 597 31.13 -17.48 2.55
C TYR A 597 31.18 -17.57 1.02
N ILE A 598 31.59 -16.48 0.37
CA ILE A 598 31.69 -16.40 -1.09
C ILE A 598 33.13 -16.04 -1.44
N GLY A 599 33.86 -16.98 -2.03
CA GLY A 599 35.24 -16.78 -2.48
C GLY A 599 35.43 -17.25 -3.93
N GLN A 600 36.66 -17.15 -4.41
CA GLN A 600 37.05 -17.66 -5.72
C GLN A 600 37.92 -18.91 -5.58
N HIS A 601 37.69 -19.87 -6.47
CA HIS A 601 38.58 -21.02 -6.62
C HIS A 601 39.81 -20.69 -7.48
N ARG A 602 39.68 -19.75 -8.42
CA ARG A 602 40.78 -19.24 -9.26
C ARG A 602 40.67 -17.73 -9.36
N PRO A 603 41.73 -16.97 -8.98
CA PRO A 603 41.75 -15.52 -9.15
C PRO A 603 41.64 -15.17 -10.63
N THR A 604 40.56 -14.51 -11.03
CA THR A 604 40.40 -13.96 -12.38
C THR A 604 40.86 -12.50 -12.42
N PRO A 605 41.34 -11.98 -13.57
CA PRO A 605 41.66 -10.56 -13.72
C PRO A 605 40.43 -9.66 -13.49
N ASP A 606 39.24 -10.17 -13.80
CA ASP A 606 37.97 -9.51 -13.53
C ASP A 606 37.58 -9.71 -12.06
N THR A 607 37.15 -8.64 -11.36
CA THR A 607 36.51 -8.74 -10.05
C THR A 607 35.10 -9.30 -10.22
N PRO A 608 34.83 -10.56 -9.85
CA PRO A 608 33.50 -11.13 -10.01
C PRO A 608 32.55 -10.47 -9.00
N VAL A 609 31.38 -10.12 -9.53
CA VAL A 609 30.24 -9.61 -8.78
C VAL A 609 29.20 -10.73 -8.73
N ALA A 610 28.74 -11.03 -7.52
CA ALA A 610 27.68 -11.99 -7.28
C ALA A 610 26.51 -11.32 -6.56
N SER A 611 25.28 -11.59 -6.99
CA SER A 611 24.07 -11.08 -6.35
C SER A 611 23.48 -12.18 -5.46
N LEU A 612 23.40 -11.92 -4.16
CA LEU A 612 22.89 -12.83 -3.14
C LEU A 612 21.47 -12.41 -2.70
N THR A 613 20.53 -13.31 -2.88
CA THR A 613 19.16 -13.19 -2.37
C THR A 613 18.87 -14.30 -1.38
N VAL A 614 18.23 -13.94 -0.27
CA VAL A 614 17.76 -14.90 0.73
C VAL A 614 16.29 -14.66 1.00
N THR A 615 15.49 -15.69 0.77
CA THR A 615 14.05 -15.69 1.00
C THR A 615 13.66 -16.79 1.97
N SER A 616 12.60 -16.56 2.75
CA SER A 616 12.01 -17.58 3.61
C SER A 616 10.52 -17.42 3.70
N ASP A 617 9.81 -18.55 3.72
CA ASP A 617 8.41 -18.57 4.09
C ASP A 617 8.26 -18.45 5.62
N PRO A 618 7.18 -17.79 6.08
CA PRO A 618 6.79 -17.79 7.49
C PRO A 618 6.56 -19.20 8.00
N ARG A 619 6.96 -19.47 9.24
CA ARG A 619 6.68 -20.76 9.87
C ARG A 619 5.17 -20.91 10.08
N PRO A 620 4.61 -22.09 9.81
CA PRO A 620 3.21 -22.36 10.15
C PRO A 620 3.05 -22.26 11.67
N THR A 621 2.10 -21.45 12.13
CA THR A 621 1.64 -21.52 13.52
C THR A 621 0.61 -22.64 13.63
N GLY A 622 0.63 -23.37 14.75
CA GLY A 622 -0.36 -24.42 15.00
C GLY A 622 -1.80 -23.88 14.92
N ALA A 623 -2.76 -24.73 14.54
CA ALA A 623 -4.15 -24.36 14.25
C ALA A 623 -4.88 -23.57 15.38
N ASN A 624 -4.37 -23.62 16.61
CA ASN A 624 -4.94 -22.96 17.79
C ASN A 624 -4.05 -21.82 18.34
N GLN A 625 -3.05 -21.34 17.59
CA GLN A 625 -2.17 -20.25 17.98
C GLN A 625 -2.37 -19.05 17.06
N THR A 626 -2.40 -17.85 17.65
CA THR A 626 -2.39 -16.59 16.91
C THR A 626 -1.18 -16.59 15.97
N ARG A 627 -1.42 -16.42 14.66
CA ARG A 627 -0.33 -16.36 13.66
C ARG A 627 0.67 -15.29 14.07
N LYS A 628 1.91 -15.69 14.35
CA LYS A 628 3.00 -14.76 14.62
C LYS A 628 3.44 -14.14 13.30
N HIS A 629 3.12 -12.87 13.10
CA HIS A 629 3.53 -12.16 11.89
C HIS A 629 5.03 -11.87 11.94
N PRO A 630 5.82 -12.21 10.90
CA PRO A 630 7.19 -11.75 10.81
C PRO A 630 7.24 -10.24 10.60
N VAL A 631 8.40 -9.63 10.86
CA VAL A 631 8.64 -8.25 10.39
C VAL A 631 8.61 -8.27 8.86
N ARG A 632 7.84 -7.36 8.27
CA ARG A 632 7.70 -7.16 6.83
C ARG A 632 8.11 -5.74 6.47
N VAL A 633 8.63 -5.62 5.26
CA VAL A 633 8.96 -4.34 4.64
C VAL A 633 8.22 -4.31 3.31
N ASN A 634 7.36 -3.33 3.14
CA ASN A 634 6.78 -2.99 1.85
C ASN A 634 7.36 -1.64 1.43
N ALA A 635 7.82 -1.52 0.20
CA ALA A 635 8.40 -0.27 -0.28
C ALA A 635 7.76 0.09 -1.62
N PHE A 636 7.47 1.37 -1.80
CA PHE A 636 6.74 1.90 -2.96
C PHE A 636 7.11 3.36 -3.25
N PHE A 637 6.76 3.85 -4.45
CA PHE A 637 6.95 5.24 -4.84
C PHE A 637 5.72 6.09 -4.58
N GLY A 638 5.94 7.40 -4.41
CA GLY A 638 4.84 8.38 -4.43
C GLY A 638 4.17 8.47 -5.81
N ASP A 639 4.98 8.61 -6.86
CA ASP A 639 4.55 8.73 -8.25
C ASP A 639 5.39 7.81 -9.16
N LEU A 640 4.74 7.18 -10.15
CA LEU A 640 5.40 6.31 -11.14
C LEU A 640 6.03 7.10 -12.29
N GLU A 641 5.54 8.31 -12.53
CA GLU A 641 6.06 9.25 -13.51
C GLU A 641 6.40 10.55 -12.79
N VAL A 642 7.69 10.88 -12.78
CA VAL A 642 8.21 12.09 -12.16
C VAL A 642 8.63 13.03 -13.28
N ARG A 643 8.12 14.26 -13.27
CA ARG A 643 8.52 15.29 -14.23
C ARG A 643 9.42 16.31 -13.55
N TYR A 644 10.67 16.40 -13.99
CA TYR A 644 11.63 17.37 -13.46
C TYR A 644 11.10 18.81 -13.61
N PRO A 645 11.23 19.68 -12.57
CA PRO A 645 12.05 19.55 -11.35
C PRO A 645 11.35 18.93 -10.13
N ALA A 646 10.25 18.20 -10.30
CA ALA A 646 9.65 17.47 -9.19
C ALA A 646 10.61 16.41 -8.61
N THR A 647 10.50 16.15 -7.31
CA THR A 647 11.29 15.14 -6.60
C THR A 647 10.56 13.80 -6.58
N ALA A 648 11.31 12.70 -6.60
CA ALA A 648 10.73 11.37 -6.45
C ALA A 648 10.66 11.01 -4.96
N LEU A 649 9.49 10.59 -4.46
CA LEU A 649 9.35 10.14 -3.06
C LEU A 649 9.47 8.63 -2.97
N VAL A 650 10.33 8.16 -2.07
CA VAL A 650 10.52 6.73 -1.77
C VAL A 650 9.99 6.44 -0.38
N TYR A 651 9.09 5.46 -0.27
CA TYR A 651 8.48 5.02 0.97
C TYR A 651 8.91 3.60 1.32
N ALA A 652 9.06 3.32 2.61
CA ALA A 652 9.25 1.99 3.16
C ALA A 652 8.43 1.81 4.43
N ASP A 653 7.37 1.01 4.35
CA ASP A 653 6.52 0.61 5.46
C ASP A 653 7.11 -0.61 6.17
N VAL A 654 7.52 -0.44 7.43
CA VAL A 654 8.16 -1.46 8.25
C VAL A 654 7.25 -1.85 9.42
N ARG A 655 6.66 -3.04 9.35
CA ARG A 655 5.66 -3.49 10.34
C ARG A 655 5.85 -4.93 10.78
N LYS A 656 5.33 -5.24 11.97
CA LYS A 656 5.12 -6.61 12.46
C LYS A 656 3.64 -6.81 12.77
N GLY A 657 2.93 -7.43 11.84
CA GLY A 657 1.46 -7.44 11.85
C GLY A 657 0.91 -6.00 11.79
N PRO A 658 0.00 -5.59 12.69
CA PRO A 658 -0.53 -4.22 12.72
C PRO A 658 0.44 -3.20 13.34
N ASN A 659 1.54 -3.65 13.94
CA ASN A 659 2.41 -2.80 14.75
C ASN A 659 3.55 -2.20 13.90
N ALA A 660 3.73 -0.88 14.03
CA ALA A 660 4.85 -0.15 13.45
C ALA A 660 6.18 -0.56 14.11
N ILE A 661 7.23 -0.69 13.29
CA ILE A 661 8.61 -0.81 13.75
C ILE A 661 9.28 0.54 13.58
N ILE A 662 9.73 1.12 14.69
CA ILE A 662 10.34 2.45 14.75
C ILE A 662 11.81 2.35 15.11
N GLY A 663 12.62 3.37 14.78
CA GLY A 663 14.06 3.41 15.06
C GLY A 663 14.92 2.36 14.34
N ALA A 664 14.40 1.69 13.30
CA ALA A 664 15.20 0.91 12.36
C ALA A 664 16.00 1.82 11.43
N ARG A 665 17.10 1.28 10.86
CA ARG A 665 17.86 1.96 9.80
C ARG A 665 17.36 1.45 8.46
N VAL A 666 16.80 2.36 7.67
CA VAL A 666 16.22 2.08 6.35
C VAL A 666 17.02 2.81 5.28
N VAL A 667 17.61 2.05 4.37
CA VAL A 667 18.42 2.58 3.26
C VAL A 667 17.84 2.10 1.95
N ALA A 668 17.45 3.04 1.09
CA ALA A 668 17.12 2.74 -0.30
C ALA A 668 18.37 2.87 -1.17
N THR A 669 18.53 1.95 -2.11
CA THR A 669 19.53 2.02 -3.19
C THR A 669 18.78 2.27 -4.48
N VAL A 670 19.11 3.38 -5.14
CA VAL A 670 18.51 3.84 -6.39
C VAL A 670 19.49 3.57 -7.53
N GLU A 671 19.13 2.63 -8.39
CA GLU A 671 19.79 2.35 -9.65
C GLU A 671 19.37 3.40 -10.68
N ARG A 672 20.35 4.04 -11.31
CA ARG A 672 20.14 5.17 -12.22
C ARG A 672 20.29 4.75 -13.68
N PRO A 673 19.53 5.36 -14.61
CA PRO A 673 19.68 5.11 -16.03
C PRO A 673 21.06 5.56 -16.52
N ASP A 674 21.61 4.83 -17.49
CA ASP A 674 22.89 5.18 -18.11
C ASP A 674 22.72 6.34 -19.09
N THR A 675 23.69 7.27 -19.07
CA THR A 675 23.65 8.51 -19.87
C THR A 675 24.41 8.37 -21.19
N GLY A 676 24.16 7.26 -21.89
CA GLY A 676 24.84 6.88 -23.15
C GLY A 676 25.40 5.47 -23.11
N ALA A 677 25.83 4.94 -24.26
CA ALA A 677 26.29 3.55 -24.40
C ALA A 677 27.54 3.19 -23.57
N ASP A 678 28.37 4.18 -23.23
CA ASP A 678 29.65 4.00 -22.53
C ASP A 678 29.68 4.65 -21.11
N SER A 679 28.57 5.21 -20.64
CA SER A 679 28.50 5.96 -19.38
C SER A 679 27.66 5.23 -18.34
N GLN A 680 28.29 4.44 -17.47
CA GLN A 680 27.62 3.82 -16.33
C GLN A 680 27.31 4.88 -15.25
N SER A 681 26.04 5.10 -14.97
CA SER A 681 25.61 5.90 -13.83
C SER A 681 25.73 5.06 -12.56
N PRO A 682 26.55 5.44 -11.55
CA PRO A 682 26.65 4.66 -10.32
C PRO A 682 25.37 4.78 -9.49
N ASP A 683 25.06 3.74 -8.73
CA ASP A 683 23.90 3.72 -7.83
C ASP A 683 24.05 4.76 -6.71
N VAL A 684 22.90 5.24 -6.22
CA VAL A 684 22.85 6.23 -5.13
C VAL A 684 22.08 5.65 -3.96
N THR A 685 22.67 5.71 -2.77
CA THR A 685 21.99 5.32 -1.54
C THR A 685 21.36 6.53 -0.86
N VAL A 686 20.11 6.38 -0.43
CA VAL A 686 19.34 7.38 0.33
C VAL A 686 18.89 6.74 1.65
N GLU A 687 19.04 7.47 2.75
CA GLU A 687 18.50 7.05 4.05
C GLU A 687 17.08 7.60 4.22
N LEU A 688 16.16 6.73 4.65
CA LEU A 688 14.75 7.07 4.85
C LEU A 688 14.48 7.25 6.34
N TRP A 689 13.61 8.19 6.68
CA TRP A 689 13.34 8.62 8.05
C TRP A 689 11.85 8.55 8.40
N ASP A 690 11.56 8.21 9.66
CA ASP A 690 10.22 8.12 10.27
C ASP A 690 10.14 9.13 11.44
N ASP A 691 10.39 10.40 11.10
CA ASP A 691 10.57 11.53 12.04
C ASP A 691 9.48 12.61 11.91
N GLY A 692 8.56 12.45 10.97
CA GLY A 692 7.47 13.37 10.65
C GLY A 692 7.94 14.69 10.05
N VAL A 693 9.12 14.71 9.42
CA VAL A 693 9.73 15.90 8.82
C VAL A 693 9.84 15.73 7.29
N GLY A 694 9.69 16.83 6.56
CA GLY A 694 9.83 16.83 5.11
C GLY A 694 8.84 15.92 4.40
N ALA A 695 9.35 14.86 3.77
CA ALA A 695 8.55 13.90 3.02
C ALA A 695 7.76 12.94 3.93
N ASP A 696 8.18 12.77 5.18
CA ASP A 696 7.45 11.96 6.14
C ASP A 696 6.30 12.76 6.78
N VAL A 697 5.10 12.26 6.57
CA VAL A 697 3.85 12.90 6.98
C VAL A 697 3.58 12.72 8.48
N THR A 698 4.09 11.65 9.09
CA THR A 698 3.80 11.27 10.47
C THR A 698 4.98 10.57 11.14
N ALA A 699 5.51 11.17 12.20
CA ALA A 699 6.58 10.55 12.98
C ALA A 699 6.16 9.26 13.71
N ASN A 700 7.08 8.31 13.77
CA ASN A 700 7.01 7.06 14.53
C ASN A 700 5.81 6.17 14.18
N ASP A 701 5.37 6.16 12.92
CA ASP A 701 4.27 5.31 12.46
C ASP A 701 4.72 4.08 11.64
N GLY A 702 6.04 3.90 11.53
CA GLY A 702 6.68 2.79 10.83
C GLY A 702 6.86 3.04 9.33
N ILE A 703 6.47 4.21 8.82
CA ILE A 703 6.69 4.61 7.42
C ILE A 703 7.95 5.46 7.36
N TYR A 704 8.96 4.93 6.71
CA TYR A 704 10.20 5.66 6.46
C TYR A 704 10.12 6.29 5.08
N THR A 705 10.38 7.58 4.97
CA THR A 705 10.26 8.32 3.71
C THR A 705 11.52 9.16 3.43
N ALA A 706 11.85 9.32 2.14
CA ALA A 706 12.83 10.30 1.68
C ALA A 706 12.48 10.83 0.28
N ALA A 707 12.89 12.07 0.02
CA ALA A 707 12.88 12.63 -1.33
C ALA A 707 14.21 12.33 -2.05
N PHE A 708 14.11 11.89 -3.30
CA PHE A 708 15.24 11.65 -4.19
C PHE A 708 15.31 12.73 -5.27
N THR A 709 16.49 13.36 -5.37
CA THR A 709 16.78 14.49 -6.28
C THR A 709 18.00 14.24 -7.17
N GLN A 710 18.78 13.18 -6.93
CA GLN A 710 20.07 12.93 -7.59
C GLN A 710 19.91 12.22 -8.95
N PHE A 711 19.06 12.80 -9.79
CA PHE A 711 18.79 12.30 -11.14
C PHE A 711 20.02 12.39 -12.04
N SER A 712 20.19 11.37 -12.88
CA SER A 712 21.28 11.29 -13.87
C SER A 712 20.82 11.65 -15.30
N GLY A 713 19.53 11.49 -15.60
CA GLY A 713 18.95 11.67 -16.92
C GLY A 713 17.50 11.20 -16.98
N ASN A 714 16.86 11.40 -18.14
CA ASN A 714 15.54 10.79 -18.40
C ASN A 714 15.66 9.27 -18.48
N GLY A 715 14.61 8.57 -18.08
CA GLY A 715 14.55 7.11 -18.10
C GLY A 715 14.03 6.49 -16.81
N ARG A 716 14.17 5.18 -16.70
CA ARG A 716 13.70 4.38 -15.57
C ARG A 716 14.75 4.29 -14.48
N TYR A 717 14.31 4.50 -13.25
CA TYR A 717 15.08 4.34 -12.03
C TYR A 717 14.50 3.14 -11.27
N SER A 718 15.35 2.22 -10.83
CA SER A 718 14.95 1.07 -10.01
C SER A 718 15.36 1.35 -8.57
N VAL A 719 14.52 0.97 -7.61
CA VAL A 719 14.83 1.16 -6.18
C VAL A 719 14.66 -0.13 -5.42
N SER A 720 15.62 -0.39 -4.52
CA SER A 720 15.53 -1.44 -3.51
C SER A 720 15.71 -0.83 -2.12
N ALA A 721 14.95 -1.30 -1.15
CA ALA A 721 15.02 -0.85 0.24
C ALA A 721 15.57 -1.97 1.13
N GLN A 722 16.48 -1.61 2.04
CA GLN A 722 16.98 -2.52 3.05
C GLN A 722 16.78 -1.96 4.45
N VAL A 723 16.25 -2.81 5.31
CA VAL A 723 15.96 -2.50 6.70
C VAL A 723 16.85 -3.33 7.61
N THR A 724 17.54 -2.63 8.50
CA THR A 724 18.41 -3.24 9.51
C THR A 724 18.02 -2.77 10.90
N ASN A 725 17.96 -3.74 11.82
CA ASN A 725 17.76 -3.46 13.23
C ASN A 725 18.94 -2.65 13.80
N THR A 726 18.64 -1.70 14.68
CA THR A 726 19.59 -0.89 15.44
C THR A 726 19.30 -1.01 16.94
N SER A 727 20.20 -0.49 17.79
CA SER A 727 19.96 -0.41 19.24
C SER A 727 18.71 0.39 19.62
N ARG A 728 18.22 1.26 18.71
CA ARG A 728 17.01 2.07 18.87
C ARG A 728 15.75 1.39 18.34
N THR A 729 15.87 0.27 17.62
CA THR A 729 14.71 -0.37 17.00
C THR A 729 13.74 -0.92 18.03
N ARG A 730 12.48 -0.52 17.93
CA ARG A 730 11.40 -0.96 18.83
C ARG A 730 10.13 -1.21 18.02
N MET A 731 9.27 -2.09 18.52
CA MET A 731 7.92 -2.27 18.00
C MET A 731 6.98 -1.45 18.86
N ARG A 732 6.23 -0.56 18.22
CA ARG A 732 5.33 0.36 18.90
C ARG A 732 4.01 -0.34 19.27
N THR A 733 3.68 -0.37 20.56
CA THR A 733 2.52 -1.09 21.10
C THR A 733 1.34 -0.19 21.39
N ASP A 734 1.53 1.12 21.60
CA ASP A 734 0.45 2.10 21.83
C ASP A 734 -0.16 2.68 20.54
N TRP A 735 0.50 2.58 19.39
CA TRP A 735 0.03 3.24 18.16
C TRP A 735 -1.27 2.66 17.61
N SER A 736 -2.33 3.45 17.62
CA SER A 736 -3.54 3.23 16.84
C SER A 736 -3.53 4.18 15.64
N ILE A 737 -3.74 3.66 14.42
CA ILE A 737 -3.90 4.51 13.23
C ILE A 737 -5.21 5.32 13.33
N SER A 738 -6.22 4.81 14.03
CA SER A 738 -7.36 5.61 14.48
C SER A 738 -6.89 6.56 15.59
N ARG A 739 -6.66 7.83 15.24
CA ARG A 739 -6.34 8.92 16.18
C ARG A 739 -7.55 9.44 16.95
N PHE A 740 -8.73 8.86 16.73
CA PHE A 740 -9.92 9.15 17.52
C PHE A 740 -9.76 8.65 18.96
N ALA A 741 -9.42 9.55 19.88
CA ALA A 741 -9.73 9.36 21.28
C ALA A 741 -11.26 9.43 21.46
N PRO A 742 -11.89 8.47 22.16
CA PRO A 742 -13.28 8.65 22.55
C PRO A 742 -13.36 9.84 23.51
N LEU A 743 -14.14 10.84 23.14
CA LEU A 743 -14.85 11.60 24.15
C LEU A 743 -15.73 10.56 24.85
N SER A 744 -15.34 10.15 26.06
CA SER A 744 -16.19 9.32 26.90
C SER A 744 -17.39 10.18 27.32
N TYR A 745 -18.37 10.32 26.43
CA TYR A 745 -19.60 11.02 26.72
C TYR A 745 -20.49 10.06 27.51
N ALA A 746 -20.37 10.11 28.83
CA ALA A 746 -21.44 9.61 29.67
C ALA A 746 -22.66 10.53 29.45
N PRO A 747 -23.83 10.01 29.05
CA PRO A 747 -25.03 10.81 28.99
C PRO A 747 -25.28 11.42 30.37
N PRO A 748 -25.81 12.66 30.46
CA PRO A 748 -26.28 13.22 31.74
C PRO A 748 -27.51 12.42 32.20
N GLY A 749 -27.29 11.25 32.78
CA GLY A 749 -28.34 10.30 33.19
C GLY A 749 -27.83 8.96 33.71
N GLY A 750 -26.60 8.55 33.38
CA GLY A 750 -25.98 7.33 33.92
C GLY A 750 -25.34 7.58 35.28
N ALA A 751 -25.95 7.08 36.35
CA ALA A 751 -25.47 7.22 37.73
C ALA A 751 -24.16 6.44 37.98
N ARG A 752 -23.00 6.98 37.55
CA ARG A 752 -21.73 6.69 38.22
C ARG A 752 -21.61 7.64 39.41
N ARG A 753 -21.61 7.07 40.63
CA ARG A 753 -21.26 7.81 41.84
C ARG A 753 -19.86 8.41 41.66
N PRO A 754 -19.68 9.74 41.78
CA PRO A 754 -18.35 10.33 41.73
C PRO A 754 -17.50 9.80 42.89
N ALA A 755 -16.19 9.70 42.68
CA ALA A 755 -15.24 9.51 43.76
C ALA A 755 -15.48 10.61 44.84
N PRO A 756 -15.44 10.27 46.14
CA PRO A 756 -15.68 11.25 47.19
C PRO A 756 -14.54 12.29 47.18
N GLY A 757 -14.85 13.56 46.94
CA GLY A 757 -13.87 14.66 47.04
C GLY A 757 -13.90 15.71 45.93
N VAL A 758 -14.68 15.52 44.87
CA VAL A 758 -14.81 16.54 43.80
C VAL A 758 -15.75 17.65 44.27
N SER A 759 -15.21 18.85 44.46
CA SER A 759 -15.95 20.01 44.95
C SER A 759 -17.03 20.45 43.95
N ARG A 760 -18.11 21.02 44.49
CA ARG A 760 -19.30 21.52 43.78
C ARG A 760 -19.02 22.64 42.75
N GLN A 761 -17.77 23.09 42.62
CA GLN A 761 -17.32 24.13 41.68
C GLN A 761 -17.04 23.60 40.26
N GLN A 762 -16.86 22.29 40.05
CA GLN A 762 -16.65 21.73 38.69
C GLN A 762 -17.92 21.69 37.80
N ARG A 763 -19.08 22.15 38.30
CA ARG A 763 -20.38 22.06 37.58
C ARG A 763 -20.71 23.25 36.67
N GLN A 764 -19.82 24.24 36.50
CA GLN A 764 -20.09 25.44 35.68
C GLN A 764 -18.85 25.92 34.89
N GLN A 765 -18.21 25.07 34.11
CA GLN A 765 -17.53 25.60 32.92
C GLN A 765 -18.63 25.89 31.89
N THR A 766 -18.92 27.17 31.67
CA THR A 766 -19.78 27.59 30.57
C THR A 766 -19.13 27.20 29.26
N SER A 767 -19.91 26.62 28.35
CA SER A 767 -19.43 26.26 27.01
C SER A 767 -18.99 27.54 26.27
N LYS A 768 -17.72 27.59 25.84
CA LYS A 768 -17.09 28.74 25.18
C LYS A 768 -16.49 28.31 23.85
N SER A 769 -16.47 29.23 22.89
CA SER A 769 -15.78 29.07 21.61
C SER A 769 -14.38 29.68 21.58
N GLU A 770 -14.08 30.52 22.57
CA GLU A 770 -12.84 31.28 22.70
C GLU A 770 -12.47 31.33 24.18
N PHE A 771 -11.18 31.22 24.47
CA PHE A 771 -10.65 31.13 25.83
C PHE A 771 -9.61 32.24 26.06
N THR A 772 -9.43 32.58 27.33
CA THR A 772 -8.41 33.51 27.81
C THR A 772 -7.43 32.77 28.70
N VAL A 773 -6.27 33.36 29.00
CA VAL A 773 -5.28 32.75 29.92
C VAL A 773 -5.89 32.40 31.28
N ASP A 774 -6.86 33.19 31.76
CA ASP A 774 -7.57 32.98 33.03
C ASP A 774 -8.48 31.74 33.03
N ASP A 775 -8.79 31.19 31.85
CA ASP A 775 -9.55 29.94 31.72
C ASP A 775 -8.69 28.69 31.97
N PHE A 776 -7.37 28.86 32.14
CA PHE A 776 -6.39 27.78 32.30
C PHE A 776 -5.65 27.89 33.65
N VAL A 777 -5.09 26.76 34.10
CA VAL A 777 -4.29 26.68 35.34
C VAL A 777 -2.84 27.07 35.03
N PRO A 778 -2.30 28.17 35.58
CA PRO A 778 -0.92 28.58 35.31
C PRO A 778 0.09 27.59 35.86
N THR A 779 1.12 27.26 35.07
CA THR A 779 2.24 26.40 35.46
C THR A 779 3.57 27.15 35.37
N ARG A 780 4.43 27.01 36.39
CA ARG A 780 5.74 27.67 36.49
C ARG A 780 6.87 27.01 35.69
N GLY A 781 6.60 25.90 34.98
CA GLY A 781 7.57 25.20 34.14
C GLY A 781 7.65 25.79 32.73
N LEU A 782 8.76 25.51 32.03
CA LEU A 782 8.82 25.66 30.58
C LEU A 782 7.99 24.56 29.91
N PRO A 783 7.43 24.81 28.72
CA PRO A 783 6.84 23.74 27.93
C PRO A 783 7.88 22.63 27.69
N PRO A 784 7.48 21.36 27.75
CA PRO A 784 8.36 20.26 27.39
C PRO A 784 8.86 20.42 25.95
N THR A 785 10.14 20.11 25.72
CA THR A 785 10.75 20.14 24.38
C THR A 785 9.94 19.25 23.42
N PRO A 786 9.72 19.65 22.15
CA PRO A 786 9.05 18.82 21.17
C PRO A 786 9.70 17.43 21.13
N GLY A 787 8.95 16.39 21.53
CA GLY A 787 9.42 15.01 21.67
C GLY A 787 9.37 14.41 23.08
N ALA A 788 9.14 15.20 24.14
CA ALA A 788 9.18 14.70 25.53
C ALA A 788 7.83 14.22 26.11
N VAL A 789 6.70 14.37 25.41
CA VAL A 789 5.36 14.26 26.06
C VAL A 789 4.62 12.95 25.81
N ASN A 790 5.00 12.17 24.81
CA ASN A 790 4.45 10.83 24.64
C ASN A 790 5.56 9.81 24.90
N THR A 791 5.56 9.19 26.08
CA THR A 791 6.36 7.97 26.30
C THR A 791 5.79 6.90 25.39
N ILE A 792 6.33 6.79 24.18
CA ILE A 792 5.91 5.79 23.19
C ILE A 792 6.02 4.41 23.84
N GLN A 793 4.88 3.77 24.09
CA GLN A 793 4.90 2.39 24.57
C GLN A 793 5.42 1.53 23.45
N SER A 794 6.54 0.88 23.71
CA SER A 794 7.21 0.06 22.74
C SER A 794 7.92 -1.09 23.41
N VAL A 795 8.08 -2.19 22.67
CA VAL A 795 8.81 -3.37 23.10
C VAL A 795 10.03 -3.58 22.23
N THR A 796 11.05 -4.22 22.80
CA THR A 796 12.25 -4.60 22.04
C THR A 796 11.89 -5.63 20.97
N VAL A 797 12.52 -5.50 19.81
CA VAL A 797 12.37 -6.44 18.70
C VAL A 797 13.68 -7.20 18.58
N PRO A 798 13.65 -8.54 18.47
CA PRO A 798 14.84 -9.32 18.15
C PRO A 798 15.57 -8.76 16.92
N ALA A 799 16.88 -9.00 16.81
CA ALA A 799 17.64 -8.58 15.65
C ALA A 799 17.06 -9.21 14.38
N PHE A 800 16.93 -8.41 13.33
CA PHE A 800 16.41 -8.85 12.03
C PHE A 800 17.06 -8.06 10.89
N THR A 801 16.93 -8.59 9.68
CA THR A 801 17.21 -7.87 8.44
C THR A 801 16.12 -8.21 7.44
N ARG A 802 15.69 -7.22 6.67
CA ARG A 802 14.70 -7.37 5.60
C ARG A 802 15.12 -6.57 4.38
N ALA A 803 14.71 -7.02 3.21
CA ALA A 803 14.83 -6.27 1.97
C ALA A 803 13.50 -6.28 1.23
N ALA A 804 13.25 -5.23 0.47
CA ALA A 804 12.11 -5.12 -0.43
C ALA A 804 12.58 -4.49 -1.75
N GLN A 805 12.05 -4.96 -2.87
CA GLN A 805 12.16 -4.22 -4.12
C GLN A 805 10.98 -3.25 -4.20
N VAL A 806 11.27 -1.98 -4.45
CA VAL A 806 10.29 -0.89 -4.51
C VAL A 806 9.59 -0.86 -5.88
N GLY A 807 10.27 -1.37 -6.91
CA GLY A 807 9.85 -1.31 -8.31
C GLY A 807 10.66 -0.27 -9.08
N SER A 808 10.06 0.33 -10.10
CA SER A 808 10.65 1.42 -10.88
C SER A 808 9.72 2.61 -11.08
N PHE A 809 10.33 3.79 -11.26
CA PHE A 809 9.65 5.00 -11.73
C PHE A 809 10.39 5.56 -12.94
N LYS A 810 9.68 6.35 -13.75
CA LYS A 810 10.24 7.05 -14.91
C LYS A 810 10.42 8.53 -14.61
N LEU A 811 11.57 9.08 -15.01
CA LEU A 811 11.81 10.52 -15.02
C LEU A 811 11.74 11.08 -16.45
N ASP A 812 11.00 12.17 -16.62
CA ASP A 812 10.90 12.94 -17.86
C ASP A 812 11.34 14.41 -17.66
N ASN A 813 11.71 15.07 -18.77
CA ASN A 813 12.06 16.49 -18.86
C ASN A 813 13.27 16.93 -18.01
N TYR A 814 14.24 16.04 -17.79
CA TYR A 814 15.47 16.36 -17.06
C TYR A 814 16.25 17.49 -17.73
N GLY A 815 16.42 18.60 -16.98
CA GLY A 815 17.04 19.84 -17.47
C GLY A 815 18.56 19.93 -17.28
N GLY A 816 19.21 18.88 -16.74
CA GLY A 816 20.65 18.89 -16.42
C GLY A 816 20.96 19.34 -14.98
N PRO A 817 22.25 19.33 -14.59
CA PRO A 817 22.69 19.53 -13.21
C PRO A 817 22.70 20.99 -12.71
N GLU A 818 22.27 21.99 -13.49
CA GLU A 818 22.32 23.41 -13.08
C GLU A 818 20.96 24.07 -12.88
N THR A 819 20.66 24.26 -11.60
CA THR A 819 19.98 25.36 -10.88
C THR A 819 19.14 24.72 -9.79
N ASP A 820 19.51 25.00 -8.54
CA ASP A 820 18.71 24.67 -7.37
C ASP A 820 17.38 25.44 -7.51
N SER A 821 16.43 24.80 -8.17
CA SER A 821 15.14 25.35 -8.59
C SER A 821 14.07 25.14 -7.54
N ILE A 822 14.46 24.61 -6.37
CA ILE A 822 13.63 24.52 -5.19
C ILE A 822 13.79 25.85 -4.43
N PRO A 823 12.78 26.73 -4.42
CA PRO A 823 12.85 27.97 -3.65
C PRO A 823 13.12 27.63 -2.17
N PRO A 824 13.90 28.43 -1.43
CA PRO A 824 14.13 28.22 0.00
C PRO A 824 12.84 28.07 0.83
N ALA A 825 11.74 28.67 0.39
CA ALA A 825 10.42 28.54 1.00
C ALA A 825 9.77 27.14 0.85
N ARG A 826 10.36 26.23 0.08
CA ARG A 826 9.93 24.83 -0.08
C ARG A 826 10.85 23.84 0.64
N VAL A 827 11.83 24.32 1.39
CA VAL A 827 12.67 23.49 2.27
C VAL A 827 11.83 23.15 3.50
N THR A 828 11.19 21.98 3.49
CA THR A 828 10.28 21.51 4.55
C THR A 828 10.96 20.56 5.54
N ASP A 829 12.26 20.33 5.39
CA ASP A 829 13.07 19.36 6.13
C ASP A 829 14.06 19.98 7.14
N LEU A 830 13.98 21.30 7.36
CA LEU A 830 14.78 21.96 8.38
C LEU A 830 14.17 21.74 9.78
N GLN A 831 14.89 20.99 10.61
CA GLN A 831 14.62 20.90 12.05
C GLN A 831 15.59 21.80 12.82
N VAL A 832 15.06 22.69 13.66
CA VAL A 832 15.87 23.46 14.60
C VAL A 832 16.33 22.51 15.71
N LEU A 833 17.60 22.10 15.68
CA LEU A 833 18.17 21.15 16.64
C LEU A 833 18.47 21.79 18.02
N THR A 834 18.79 23.09 18.03
CA THR A 834 19.02 23.88 19.24
C THR A 834 18.72 25.36 18.95
N ILE A 835 18.00 26.01 19.86
CA ILE A 835 17.99 27.48 19.97
C ILE A 835 18.90 27.77 21.15
N ASP A 836 20.10 28.29 20.89
CA ASP A 836 20.92 28.84 21.96
C ASP A 836 20.28 30.17 22.36
N ASP A 837 19.74 30.24 23.59
CA ASP A 837 19.31 31.50 24.19
C ASP A 837 20.55 32.40 24.36
N GLN A 838 20.66 33.44 23.52
CA GLN A 838 21.53 34.59 23.76
C GLN A 838 20.76 35.74 24.38
#